data_AF-A0A953XU96-F1
#
_entry.id   AF-A0A953XU96-F1
#
_cell.length_a   1.000
_cell.length_b   1.000
_cell.length_c   1.000
_cell.angle_alpha   90.00
_cell.angle_beta   90.00
_cell.angle_gamma   90.00
#
_symmetry.space_group_name_H-M   'P 1'
#
loop_
_entity.id
_entity.type
_entity.pdbx_description
1 polymer ?
#
loop_
_entity_poly.entity_id
_entity_poly.type
_entity_poly.pdbx_seq_one_letter_code
_entity_poly.pdbx_strand_id
1 'polypeptide(L)'
;MADSADPEYGFPPPSNVVMNVVRAGCAYGLLGVQLLLFLFVLELPYWVADRFFAKHRGDAFYSGQRGLARWFFRLFPFGQQRRINCRRKAFPAPCVIVCNHQSTLDILMALMLPVNARWMIKGWPFKYPLMGELNKLCRHIQIDEQAEDADPERPQGFEKALDWLKDGVSILVFPEGSRSPDGNMRRFKNGAFMLAIDAQVPVVPVVIDGTGATVRKGSPAVHHPDTIIKVLDPIATTGLADERQAAELKQRVHSVMKAELAALRRGKRPSFPRIHGWVTRLGMALVALLIALLVGVSVYVSNWCIAQPPMYEGSRELAKTEIISSTVQDLPVKQLGLNWRRERDGIHEIGLTGNRWERGYANARLNQDLTEEQEKLLIEKINEFLPNKASYWLVKQLVAINNRDLPDYISDDEKLEVLGLTEGSIDHHPEEAPLYHRILNYHAAHDISHIFIDNPLVTTSEFVGCTSFAAWGKASKDGQLIVGRNFDFEAGKVFDEDKAVLYVWPEKGIPYVHVAWAGMAGAVTGMNKEGLSIHVNAARTDEVSFGHIGTPVSMLVRRVLAQCSTIDEAYELINETQVFVSDTYMIATRKDKRAVVIEKSPGHCAMREADKPGLLLQTNHMLTEPFAGDAVNKEQIERATTTYRWQRLEELTERHLGSIDPTIAQEILRDRKGRGDKDIGLGNRNAIDAGICCHSVITNVTTGELWVSAAPHTYGKYIRIPVQQMLEAGPQFSVRVKMNPAQDLPRDPRGPEYEDLVEFRKQVRFARAFIEDDEADKAEPVVRTLQNLNPKSFETSYFQGRLLFLKGKYADAEKKFEEALDRDPHYEAVREHIRQWLQKAKDEQ
;
A
#
# COMPACT_ATOMS: atom_id res chain seq x y z
N MET A 1 73.46 16.64 -14.31
CA MET A 1 73.03 17.49 -13.18
C MET A 1 71.54 17.28 -13.03
N ALA A 2 71.15 16.68 -11.91
CA ALA A 2 69.77 16.34 -11.58
C ALA A 2 69.07 17.56 -11.00
N ASP A 3 67.94 17.95 -11.58
CA ASP A 3 67.02 18.92 -10.99
C ASP A 3 65.60 18.61 -11.51
N SER A 4 64.83 17.84 -10.74
CA SER A 4 63.36 17.85 -10.78
C SER A 4 62.79 17.10 -9.56
N ALA A 5 63.04 17.63 -8.36
CA ALA A 5 62.19 17.31 -7.22
C ALA A 5 60.92 18.17 -7.36
N ASP A 6 59.84 17.56 -7.83
CA ASP A 6 58.49 18.14 -7.79
C ASP A 6 58.18 18.43 -6.31
N PRO A 7 57.99 19.70 -5.88
CA PRO A 7 57.76 20.00 -4.47
C PRO A 7 56.50 19.27 -3.99
N GLU A 8 56.60 18.51 -2.90
CA GLU A 8 55.45 17.83 -2.30
C GLU A 8 54.34 18.86 -2.03
N TYR A 9 53.22 18.72 -2.74
CA TYR A 9 52.07 19.59 -2.54
C TYR A 9 51.44 19.29 -1.17
N GLY A 10 51.50 20.26 -0.26
CA GLY A 10 50.79 20.22 1.02
C GLY A 10 49.56 21.12 1.00
N PHE A 11 48.46 20.68 1.62
CA PHE A 11 47.28 21.53 1.75
C PHE A 11 47.62 22.81 2.55
N PRO A 12 47.10 23.99 2.15
CA PRO A 12 47.35 25.24 2.85
C PRO A 12 46.91 25.15 4.32
N PRO A 13 47.46 25.93 5.27
CA PRO A 13 47.05 25.87 6.67
C PRO A 13 45.55 26.19 6.84
N PRO A 14 44.85 25.53 7.78
CA PRO A 14 43.42 25.76 7.98
C PRO A 14 43.13 27.22 8.37
N SER A 15 42.10 27.84 7.77
CA SER A 15 41.59 29.15 8.17
C SER A 15 40.94 29.12 9.56
N ASN A 16 40.45 30.26 10.05
CA ASN A 16 39.72 30.41 11.33
C ASN A 16 38.79 29.21 11.64
N VAL A 17 39.09 28.52 12.75
CA VAL A 17 38.46 27.26 13.17
C VAL A 17 36.94 27.41 13.32
N VAL A 18 36.48 28.48 13.95
CA VAL A 18 35.04 28.74 14.18
C VAL A 18 34.30 28.84 12.84
N MET A 19 34.87 29.56 11.88
CA MET A 19 34.27 29.71 10.55
C MET A 19 34.21 28.38 9.79
N ASN A 20 35.22 27.52 9.94
CA ASN A 20 35.24 26.21 9.28
C ASN A 20 34.18 25.26 9.87
N VAL A 21 33.91 25.33 11.18
CA VAL A 21 32.85 24.56 11.84
C VAL A 21 31.47 25.00 11.36
N VAL A 22 31.22 26.32 11.30
CA VAL A 22 29.95 26.86 10.79
C VAL A 22 29.70 26.42 9.34
N ARG A 23 30.73 26.51 8.48
CA ARG A 23 30.65 26.07 7.08
C ARG A 23 30.39 24.57 6.95
N ALA A 24 31.01 23.76 7.79
CA ALA A 24 30.78 22.32 7.84
C ALA A 24 29.31 22.03 8.15
N GLY A 25 28.76 22.62 9.22
CA GLY A 25 27.35 22.46 9.57
C GLY A 25 26.40 22.87 8.44
N CYS A 26 26.69 23.98 7.77
CA CYS A 26 25.90 24.45 6.64
C CYS A 26 25.96 23.51 5.42
N ALA A 27 27.15 23.07 5.03
CA ALA A 27 27.35 22.23 3.85
C ALA A 27 26.74 20.83 4.06
N TYR A 28 27.02 20.17 5.19
CA TYR A 28 26.45 18.86 5.47
C TYR A 28 24.95 18.93 5.76
N GLY A 29 24.47 19.99 6.41
CA GLY A 29 23.04 20.23 6.64
C GLY A 29 22.27 20.39 5.33
N LEU A 30 22.78 21.23 4.41
CA LEU A 30 22.19 21.39 3.08
C LEU A 30 22.18 20.08 2.31
N LEU A 31 23.30 19.34 2.30
CA LEU A 31 23.39 18.05 1.61
C LEU A 31 22.42 17.04 2.22
N GLY A 32 22.32 16.97 3.54
CA GLY A 32 21.37 16.11 4.24
C GLY A 32 19.93 16.41 3.86
N VAL A 33 19.54 17.69 3.83
CA VAL A 33 18.19 18.11 3.45
C VAL A 33 17.89 17.84 1.98
N GLN A 34 18.85 18.06 1.10
CA GLN A 34 18.69 17.70 -0.31
C GLN A 34 18.52 16.19 -0.49
N LEU A 35 19.26 15.37 0.26
CA LEU A 35 19.10 13.91 0.24
C LEU A 35 17.73 13.48 0.79
N LEU A 36 17.25 14.12 1.87
CA LEU A 36 15.92 13.90 2.42
C LEU A 36 14.83 14.29 1.40
N LEU A 37 14.88 15.50 0.83
CA LEU A 37 13.92 15.92 -0.19
C LEU A 37 13.95 14.99 -1.41
N PHE A 38 15.13 14.54 -1.81
CA PHE A 38 15.25 13.64 -2.95
C PHE A 38 14.56 12.30 -2.70
N LEU A 39 14.77 11.69 -1.53
CA LEU A 39 14.18 10.39 -1.19
C LEU A 39 12.70 10.49 -0.79
N PHE A 40 12.30 11.55 -0.07
CA PHE A 40 10.93 11.62 0.46
C PHE A 40 9.94 12.35 -0.45
N VAL A 41 10.41 13.24 -1.33
CA VAL A 41 9.53 14.05 -2.19
C VAL A 41 9.71 13.73 -3.67
N LEU A 42 10.96 13.55 -4.11
CA LEU A 42 11.26 13.40 -5.53
C LEU A 42 11.44 11.94 -5.96
N GLU A 43 11.52 10.99 -5.04
CA GLU A 43 11.75 9.57 -5.35
C GLU A 43 10.65 9.04 -6.27
N LEU A 44 9.37 9.25 -5.94
CA LEU A 44 8.25 8.77 -6.74
C LEU A 44 8.25 9.36 -8.17
N PRO A 45 8.36 10.70 -8.37
CA PRO A 45 8.53 11.27 -9.71
C PRO A 45 9.70 10.67 -10.50
N TYR A 46 10.86 10.48 -9.86
CA TYR A 46 12.02 9.88 -10.53
C TYR A 46 11.84 8.38 -10.77
N TRP A 47 11.11 7.66 -9.92
CA TRP A 47 10.76 6.26 -10.12
C TRP A 47 9.85 6.09 -11.34
N VAL A 48 8.81 6.91 -11.45
CA VAL A 48 7.93 6.95 -12.62
C VAL A 48 8.75 7.29 -13.87
N ALA A 49 9.61 8.30 -13.79
CA ALA A 49 10.47 8.66 -14.91
C ALA A 49 11.45 7.55 -15.30
N ASP A 50 12.02 6.85 -14.33
CA ASP A 50 12.92 5.72 -14.56
C ASP A 50 12.20 4.51 -15.17
N ARG A 51 10.92 4.33 -14.83
CA ARG A 51 10.10 3.20 -15.29
C ARG A 51 9.63 3.37 -16.72
N PHE A 52 9.23 4.58 -17.10
CA PHE A 52 8.51 4.82 -18.36
C PHE A 52 9.30 5.63 -19.39
N PHE A 53 10.28 6.46 -18.96
CA PHE A 53 10.96 7.40 -19.86
C PHE A 53 12.49 7.24 -19.92
N ALA A 54 13.10 6.55 -18.95
CA ALA A 54 14.55 6.36 -18.95
C ALA A 54 15.00 5.31 -19.98
N LYS A 55 16.11 5.60 -20.66
CA LYS A 55 16.74 4.67 -21.62
C LYS A 55 17.27 3.42 -20.93
N HIS A 56 17.87 3.57 -19.75
CA HIS A 56 18.36 2.48 -18.91
C HIS A 56 17.91 2.70 -17.47
N ARG A 57 17.62 1.60 -16.76
CA ARG A 57 17.22 1.64 -15.35
C ARG A 57 18.27 2.32 -14.48
N GLY A 58 17.85 3.28 -13.67
CA GLY A 58 18.67 4.14 -12.83
C GLY A 58 19.10 5.46 -13.47
N ASP A 59 18.83 5.71 -14.76
CA ASP A 59 19.24 6.95 -15.44
C ASP A 59 18.46 8.18 -14.99
N ALA A 60 17.18 8.03 -14.66
CA ALA A 60 16.39 9.14 -14.14
C ALA A 60 16.91 9.52 -12.74
N PHE A 61 17.13 8.52 -11.88
CA PHE A 61 17.72 8.73 -10.55
C PHE A 61 19.13 9.34 -10.63
N TYR A 62 19.99 8.88 -11.54
CA TYR A 62 21.32 9.46 -11.76
C TYR A 62 21.24 10.93 -12.22
N SER A 63 20.29 11.23 -13.10
CA SER A 63 20.02 12.60 -13.54
C SER A 63 19.53 13.48 -12.39
N GLY A 64 18.74 12.91 -11.48
CA GLY A 64 18.33 13.51 -10.23
C GLY A 64 19.50 13.82 -9.30
N GLN A 65 20.39 12.86 -9.05
CA GLN A 65 21.63 13.07 -8.29
C GLN A 65 22.51 14.17 -8.91
N ARG A 66 22.65 14.18 -10.24
CA ARG A 66 23.35 15.25 -10.96
C ARG A 66 22.70 16.61 -10.71
N GLY A 67 21.37 16.67 -10.75
CA GLY A 67 20.60 17.86 -10.40
C GLY A 67 20.89 18.34 -8.98
N LEU A 68 20.85 17.43 -8.01
CA LEU A 68 21.17 17.68 -6.61
C LEU A 68 22.59 18.24 -6.46
N ALA A 69 23.59 17.63 -7.09
CA ALA A 69 24.96 18.12 -7.06
C ALA A 69 25.07 19.54 -7.66
N ARG A 70 24.42 19.82 -8.79
CA ARG A 70 24.39 21.17 -9.40
C ARG A 70 23.77 22.20 -8.45
N TRP A 71 22.66 21.85 -7.81
CA TRP A 71 21.99 22.69 -6.83
C TRP A 71 22.85 22.90 -5.59
N PHE A 72 23.50 21.86 -5.09
CA PHE A 72 24.44 21.94 -3.97
C PHE A 72 25.53 22.98 -4.23
N PHE A 73 26.24 22.91 -5.36
CA PHE A 73 27.27 23.89 -5.69
C PHE A 73 26.73 25.28 -6.03
N ARG A 74 25.48 25.39 -6.51
CA ARG A 74 24.80 26.68 -6.72
C ARG A 74 24.45 27.36 -5.39
N LEU A 75 24.04 26.58 -4.39
CA LEU A 75 23.65 27.07 -3.06
C LEU A 75 24.84 27.22 -2.11
N PHE A 76 25.88 26.42 -2.30
CA PHE A 76 27.09 26.40 -1.48
C PHE A 76 28.36 26.36 -2.35
N PRO A 77 28.79 27.50 -2.93
CA PRO A 77 30.00 27.54 -3.72
C PRO A 77 31.25 27.54 -2.81
N PHE A 78 32.08 26.51 -2.96
CA PHE A 78 33.34 26.33 -2.21
C PHE A 78 34.48 27.27 -2.67
N GLY A 79 34.18 28.37 -3.35
CA GLY A 79 35.14 29.15 -4.17
C GLY A 79 34.70 29.15 -5.64
N GLN A 80 35.58 29.53 -6.56
CA GLN A 80 35.29 29.42 -7.99
C GLN A 80 35.31 27.95 -8.42
N GLN A 81 34.25 27.50 -9.09
CA GLN A 81 34.26 26.20 -9.77
C GLN A 81 34.57 26.38 -11.25
N ARG A 82 35.67 25.81 -11.72
CA ARG A 82 36.04 25.82 -13.14
C ARG A 82 35.84 24.44 -13.75
N ARG A 83 35.12 24.39 -14.87
CA ARG A 83 34.89 23.18 -15.67
C ARG A 83 35.55 23.34 -17.02
N ILE A 84 36.54 22.49 -17.31
CA ILE A 84 37.32 22.55 -18.54
C ILE A 84 36.99 21.30 -19.37
N ASN A 85 36.55 21.49 -20.61
CA ASN A 85 36.16 20.41 -21.53
C ASN A 85 35.02 19.48 -21.03
N CYS A 86 34.23 19.89 -20.03
CA CYS A 86 33.10 19.11 -19.51
C CYS A 86 31.85 19.19 -20.41
N ARG A 87 31.97 18.89 -21.70
CA ARG A 87 30.86 18.85 -22.67
C ARG A 87 30.50 17.39 -22.97
N ARG A 88 29.25 17.11 -23.34
CA ARG A 88 28.78 15.75 -23.65
C ARG A 88 29.67 15.05 -24.71
N LYS A 89 30.13 15.79 -25.71
CA LYS A 89 31.03 15.29 -26.77
C LYS A 89 32.41 14.79 -26.30
N ALA A 90 32.83 15.15 -25.08
CA ALA A 90 34.08 14.66 -24.50
C ALA A 90 33.98 13.23 -23.97
N PHE A 91 32.77 12.65 -23.95
CA PHE A 91 32.48 11.30 -23.48
C PHE A 91 31.93 10.47 -24.64
N PRO A 92 32.77 9.75 -25.40
CA PRO A 92 32.29 8.70 -26.30
C PRO A 92 31.56 7.65 -25.47
N ALA A 93 30.27 7.41 -25.72
CA ALA A 93 29.48 6.47 -24.92
C ALA A 93 29.29 5.16 -25.70
N PRO A 94 29.52 3.98 -25.07
CA PRO A 94 30.03 3.78 -23.71
C PRO A 94 31.54 4.07 -23.56
N CYS A 95 31.97 4.40 -22.34
CA CYS A 95 33.38 4.57 -21.98
C CYS A 95 33.63 4.27 -20.49
N VAL A 96 34.90 4.04 -20.13
CA VAL A 96 35.34 4.02 -18.72
C VAL A 96 35.92 5.38 -18.35
N ILE A 97 35.31 6.05 -17.38
CA ILE A 97 35.71 7.37 -16.87
C ILE A 97 36.56 7.18 -15.62
N VAL A 98 37.77 7.76 -15.63
CA VAL A 98 38.75 7.58 -14.57
C VAL A 98 39.05 8.92 -13.91
N CYS A 99 38.72 9.05 -12.62
CA CYS A 99 38.89 10.29 -11.86
C CYS A 99 39.94 10.13 -10.75
N ASN A 100 40.80 11.12 -10.52
CA ASN A 100 41.63 11.13 -9.30
C ASN A 100 40.78 11.45 -8.06
N HIS A 101 41.23 11.04 -6.87
CA HIS A 101 40.44 11.14 -5.63
C HIS A 101 41.20 11.83 -4.49
N GLN A 102 40.86 13.08 -4.20
CA GLN A 102 41.41 13.90 -3.11
C GLN A 102 40.41 14.13 -1.96
N SER A 103 39.10 14.05 -2.23
CA SER A 103 38.05 14.45 -1.29
C SER A 103 36.73 13.74 -1.54
N THR A 104 35.85 13.70 -0.54
CA THR A 104 34.44 13.29 -0.75
C THR A 104 33.71 14.24 -1.70
N LEU A 105 34.17 15.49 -1.80
CA LEU A 105 33.59 16.48 -2.73
C LEU A 105 33.82 16.12 -4.20
N ASP A 106 34.81 15.28 -4.51
CA ASP A 106 35.06 14.78 -5.87
C ASP A 106 33.84 14.05 -6.42
N ILE A 107 33.09 13.36 -5.55
CA ILE A 107 31.87 12.62 -5.90
C ILE A 107 30.84 13.61 -6.46
N LEU A 108 30.55 14.68 -5.74
CA LEU A 108 29.60 15.70 -6.18
C LEU A 108 30.11 16.43 -7.45
N MET A 109 31.42 16.63 -7.60
CA MET A 109 31.99 17.22 -8.82
C MET A 109 31.84 16.31 -10.04
N ALA A 110 32.14 15.02 -9.90
CA ALA A 110 32.03 14.05 -10.97
C ALA A 110 30.57 13.78 -11.37
N LEU A 111 29.62 13.79 -10.42
CA LEU A 111 28.18 13.69 -10.72
C LEU A 111 27.69 14.79 -11.67
N MET A 112 28.32 15.96 -11.65
CA MET A 112 27.95 17.09 -12.51
C MET A 112 28.42 16.96 -13.96
N LEU A 113 29.23 15.95 -14.28
CA LEU A 113 29.63 15.66 -15.65
C LEU A 113 28.39 15.33 -16.51
N PRO A 114 28.35 15.77 -17.78
CA PRO A 114 27.20 15.61 -18.65
C PRO A 114 27.12 14.21 -19.29
N VAL A 115 27.35 13.16 -18.50
CA VAL A 115 27.38 11.76 -18.90
C VAL A 115 26.74 10.90 -17.80
N ASN A 116 25.84 9.99 -18.17
CA ASN A 116 25.28 9.01 -17.25
C ASN A 116 26.28 7.88 -17.08
N ALA A 117 26.57 7.50 -15.84
CA ALA A 117 27.50 6.41 -15.57
C ALA A 117 27.06 5.61 -14.34
N ARG A 118 27.45 4.34 -14.27
CA ARG A 118 27.39 3.55 -13.03
C ARG A 118 28.74 3.61 -12.34
N TRP A 119 28.70 3.76 -11.03
CA TRP A 119 29.89 3.99 -10.23
C TRP A 119 30.29 2.67 -9.58
N MET A 120 31.58 2.38 -9.60
CA MET A 120 32.13 1.29 -8.81
C MET A 120 32.50 1.85 -7.42
N ILE A 121 31.73 1.47 -6.39
CA ILE A 121 31.76 2.05 -5.04
C ILE A 121 32.03 0.95 -4.02
N LYS A 122 32.91 1.23 -3.05
CA LYS A 122 33.16 0.35 -1.89
C LYS A 122 31.87 0.04 -1.12
N GLY A 123 31.84 -1.05 -0.34
CA GLY A 123 30.62 -1.49 0.36
C GLY A 123 30.10 -0.59 1.49
N TRP A 124 30.97 0.15 2.19
CA TRP A 124 30.56 0.91 3.38
C TRP A 124 29.52 2.03 3.15
N PRO A 125 29.48 2.79 2.03
CA PRO A 125 28.44 3.79 1.77
C PRO A 125 27.05 3.19 1.56
N PHE A 126 26.96 1.92 1.14
CA PHE A 126 25.69 1.20 1.01
C PHE A 126 25.04 0.89 2.36
N LYS A 127 25.80 1.00 3.46
CA LYS A 127 25.32 0.74 4.83
C LYS A 127 24.58 1.95 5.44
N TYR A 128 24.71 3.15 4.86
CA TYR A 128 23.97 4.32 5.35
C TYR A 128 22.58 4.38 4.70
N PRO A 129 21.49 4.57 5.47
CA PRO A 129 20.13 4.48 4.93
C PRO A 129 19.87 5.36 3.70
N LEU A 130 20.10 6.68 3.80
CA LEU A 130 19.82 7.60 2.70
C LEU A 130 20.77 7.40 1.51
N MET A 131 22.07 7.28 1.79
CA MET A 131 23.08 7.18 0.72
C MET A 131 23.05 5.81 0.04
N GLY A 132 22.77 4.74 0.79
CA GLY A 132 22.69 3.37 0.32
C GLY A 132 21.52 3.15 -0.62
N GLU A 133 20.31 3.58 -0.24
CA GLU A 133 19.14 3.50 -1.13
C GLU A 133 19.36 4.30 -2.41
N LEU A 134 19.89 5.52 -2.29
CA LEU A 134 20.17 6.35 -3.46
C LEU A 134 21.20 5.71 -4.42
N ASN A 135 22.22 5.02 -3.89
CA ASN A 135 23.19 4.26 -4.70
C ASN A 135 22.53 3.04 -5.38
N LYS A 136 21.60 2.34 -4.70
CA LYS A 136 20.85 1.20 -5.27
C LYS A 136 19.91 1.66 -6.39
N LEU A 137 19.17 2.74 -6.17
CA LEU A 137 18.26 3.35 -7.16
C LEU A 137 19.01 3.79 -8.43
N CYS A 138 20.22 4.33 -8.28
CA CYS A 138 21.10 4.68 -9.40
C CYS A 138 21.85 3.48 -9.99
N ARG A 139 21.59 2.25 -9.52
CA ARG A 139 22.21 1.00 -9.95
C ARG A 139 23.74 1.02 -9.91
N HIS A 140 24.31 1.72 -8.94
CA HIS A 140 25.75 1.72 -8.71
C HIS A 140 26.23 0.32 -8.28
N ILE A 141 27.48 0.03 -8.59
CA ILE A 141 28.07 -1.30 -8.43
C ILE A 141 28.85 -1.31 -7.12
N GLN A 142 28.43 -2.16 -6.19
CA GLN A 142 29.10 -2.36 -4.93
C GLN A 142 30.33 -3.25 -5.11
N ILE A 143 31.46 -2.86 -4.52
CA ILE A 143 32.70 -3.63 -4.45
C ILE A 143 33.01 -3.95 -2.99
N ASP A 144 33.31 -5.22 -2.69
CA ASP A 144 33.90 -5.65 -1.43
C ASP A 144 35.42 -5.45 -1.44
N GLU A 145 35.95 -4.81 -0.38
CA GLU A 145 37.39 -4.54 -0.24
C GLU A 145 38.21 -5.83 -0.13
N GLN A 146 37.70 -6.86 0.54
CA GLN A 146 38.41 -8.13 0.69
C GLN A 146 38.48 -8.89 -0.63
N ALA A 147 37.42 -8.82 -1.44
CA ALA A 147 37.38 -9.42 -2.77
C ALA A 147 38.22 -8.64 -3.78
N GLU A 148 38.27 -7.31 -3.67
CA GLU A 148 39.10 -6.44 -4.52
C GLU A 148 40.60 -6.64 -4.28
N ASP A 149 41.01 -6.92 -3.04
CA ASP A 149 42.40 -7.24 -2.73
C ASP A 149 42.77 -8.69 -3.13
N ALA A 150 41.78 -9.59 -3.21
CA ALA A 150 41.96 -10.96 -3.68
C ALA A 150 42.11 -11.06 -5.22
N ASP A 151 41.35 -10.27 -5.97
CA ASP A 151 41.48 -10.13 -7.43
C ASP A 151 41.50 -8.63 -7.84
N PRO A 152 42.69 -8.01 -7.85
CA PRO A 152 42.85 -6.60 -8.19
C PRO A 152 42.57 -6.25 -9.66
N GLU A 153 42.43 -7.26 -10.51
CA GLU A 153 42.24 -7.12 -11.96
C GLU A 153 40.78 -7.29 -12.36
N ARG A 154 40.08 -8.23 -11.71
CA ARG A 154 38.63 -8.49 -11.87
C ARG A 154 37.91 -8.54 -10.53
N PRO A 155 37.79 -7.40 -9.83
CA PRO A 155 37.15 -7.35 -8.52
C PRO A 155 35.65 -7.67 -8.59
N GLN A 156 35.04 -8.01 -7.45
CA GLN A 156 33.60 -8.21 -7.36
C GLN A 156 32.83 -7.03 -7.96
N GLY A 157 31.93 -7.32 -8.90
CA GLY A 157 31.20 -6.32 -9.68
C GLY A 157 31.77 -6.01 -11.06
N PHE A 158 32.92 -6.60 -11.44
CA PHE A 158 33.54 -6.45 -12.76
C PHE A 158 32.62 -6.91 -13.91
N GLU A 159 32.07 -8.12 -13.84
CA GLU A 159 31.14 -8.65 -14.86
C GLU A 159 29.91 -7.75 -15.02
N LYS A 160 29.33 -7.31 -13.90
CA LYS A 160 28.19 -6.37 -13.92
C LYS A 160 28.56 -5.03 -14.56
N ALA A 161 29.78 -4.54 -14.36
CA ALA A 161 30.27 -3.33 -15.00
C ALA A 161 30.46 -3.53 -16.51
N LEU A 162 30.94 -4.72 -16.91
CA LEU A 162 31.10 -5.11 -18.30
C LEU A 162 29.76 -5.20 -19.02
N ASP A 163 28.73 -5.76 -18.38
CA ASP A 163 27.38 -5.84 -18.94
C ASP A 163 26.76 -4.45 -19.13
N TRP A 164 26.91 -3.55 -18.16
CA TRP A 164 26.49 -2.15 -18.34
C TRP A 164 27.19 -1.46 -19.52
N LEU A 165 28.48 -1.73 -19.73
CA LEU A 165 29.22 -1.19 -20.87
C LEU A 165 28.69 -1.75 -22.20
N LYS A 166 28.39 -3.06 -22.26
CA LYS A 166 27.76 -3.70 -23.43
C LYS A 166 26.38 -3.09 -23.74
N ASP A 167 25.62 -2.75 -22.70
CA ASP A 167 24.33 -2.07 -22.81
C ASP A 167 24.44 -0.57 -23.18
N GLY A 168 25.66 -0.05 -23.36
CA GLY A 168 25.91 1.33 -23.75
C GLY A 168 25.94 2.34 -22.60
N VAL A 169 26.04 1.88 -21.35
CA VAL A 169 26.15 2.72 -20.15
C VAL A 169 27.60 2.84 -19.71
N SER A 170 28.13 4.06 -19.60
CA SER A 170 29.50 4.31 -19.14
C SER A 170 29.72 3.89 -17.68
N ILE A 171 30.97 3.59 -17.32
CA ILE A 171 31.37 3.27 -15.94
C ILE A 171 32.31 4.35 -15.42
N LEU A 172 32.13 4.79 -14.17
CA LEU A 172 33.01 5.73 -13.49
C LEU A 172 33.75 5.06 -12.34
N VAL A 173 35.07 5.24 -12.31
CA VAL A 173 35.96 4.63 -11.32
C VAL A 173 36.95 5.66 -10.76
N PHE A 174 37.21 5.59 -9.46
CA PHE A 174 38.36 6.24 -8.82
C PHE A 174 39.46 5.20 -8.61
N PRO A 175 40.45 5.09 -9.53
CA PRO A 175 41.38 3.96 -9.56
C PRO A 175 42.41 3.98 -8.41
N GLU A 176 42.46 5.06 -7.62
CA GLU A 176 43.29 5.15 -6.40
C GLU A 176 42.72 4.33 -5.23
N GLY A 177 41.45 3.92 -5.29
CA GLY A 177 40.76 3.10 -4.28
C GLY A 177 40.50 3.77 -2.92
N SER A 178 41.13 4.91 -2.63
CA SER A 178 40.87 5.74 -1.45
C SER A 178 41.42 7.14 -1.65
N ARG A 179 40.76 8.13 -1.03
CA ARG A 179 41.17 9.54 -1.04
C ARG A 179 42.66 9.72 -0.70
N SER A 180 43.32 10.60 -1.44
CA SER A 180 44.67 11.07 -1.16
C SER A 180 44.70 11.90 0.14
N PRO A 181 45.62 11.61 1.09
CA PRO A 181 45.74 12.34 2.35
C PRO A 181 46.45 13.69 2.22
N ASP A 182 47.26 13.87 1.17
CA ASP A 182 48.12 15.03 0.91
C ASP A 182 47.72 15.77 -0.39
N GLY A 183 46.84 15.17 -1.19
CA GLY A 183 46.41 15.72 -2.47
C GLY A 183 47.31 15.30 -3.64
N ASN A 184 48.34 14.49 -3.40
CA ASN A 184 49.14 13.87 -4.46
C ASN A 184 48.41 12.67 -5.05
N MET A 185 48.53 12.49 -6.37
CA MET A 185 47.88 11.39 -7.09
C MET A 185 48.55 10.07 -6.74
N ARG A 186 47.79 9.13 -6.18
CA ARG A 186 48.32 7.81 -5.78
C ARG A 186 48.48 6.88 -6.98
N ARG A 187 49.04 5.69 -6.74
CA ARG A 187 49.07 4.60 -7.72
C ARG A 187 47.64 4.18 -8.09
N PHE A 188 47.43 3.87 -9.36
CA PHE A 188 46.16 3.34 -9.87
C PHE A 188 46.14 1.80 -9.76
N LYS A 189 44.96 1.23 -9.48
CA LYS A 189 44.66 -0.20 -9.60
C LYS A 189 44.39 -0.58 -11.07
N ASN A 190 44.48 -1.87 -11.41
CA ASN A 190 44.36 -2.38 -12.79
C ASN A 190 42.90 -2.47 -13.28
N GLY A 191 41.93 -2.78 -12.40
CA GLY A 191 40.57 -3.15 -12.80
C GLY A 191 39.83 -2.22 -13.77
N ALA A 192 39.97 -0.89 -13.64
CA ALA A 192 39.31 0.04 -14.57
C ALA A 192 39.86 -0.06 -16.02
N PHE A 193 41.13 -0.42 -16.17
CA PHE A 193 41.80 -0.52 -17.47
C PHE A 193 41.56 -1.87 -18.12
N MET A 194 41.55 -2.94 -17.32
CA MET A 194 41.06 -4.25 -17.76
C MET A 194 39.62 -4.17 -18.25
N LEU A 195 38.74 -3.50 -17.49
CA LEU A 195 37.34 -3.32 -17.86
C LEU A 195 37.19 -2.59 -19.21
N ALA A 196 38.00 -1.56 -19.46
CA ALA A 196 37.97 -0.80 -20.71
C ALA A 196 38.47 -1.63 -21.91
N ILE A 197 39.44 -2.51 -21.67
CA ILE A 197 39.99 -3.44 -22.68
C ILE A 197 38.98 -4.56 -22.96
N ASP A 198 38.44 -5.22 -21.94
CA ASP A 198 37.48 -6.33 -22.10
C ASP A 198 36.20 -5.85 -22.81
N ALA A 199 35.77 -4.61 -22.56
CA ALA A 199 34.64 -3.99 -23.26
C ALA A 199 35.00 -3.35 -24.62
N GLN A 200 36.29 -3.24 -24.97
CA GLN A 200 36.80 -2.50 -26.14
C GLN A 200 36.28 -1.04 -26.21
N VAL A 201 36.18 -0.37 -25.07
CA VAL A 201 35.72 1.03 -24.96
C VAL A 201 36.86 1.95 -24.52
N PRO A 202 36.88 3.23 -24.96
CA PRO A 202 37.95 4.15 -24.59
C PRO A 202 37.93 4.51 -23.08
N VAL A 203 39.11 4.84 -22.55
CA VAL A 203 39.27 5.42 -21.21
C VAL A 203 39.24 6.94 -21.31
N VAL A 204 38.40 7.61 -20.51
CA VAL A 204 38.30 9.07 -20.44
C VAL A 204 38.89 9.56 -19.11
N PRO A 205 40.10 10.16 -19.12
CA PRO A 205 40.72 10.67 -17.89
C PRO A 205 40.10 11.99 -17.44
N VAL A 206 39.82 12.12 -16.15
CA VAL A 206 39.25 13.33 -15.53
C VAL A 206 40.10 13.77 -14.34
N VAL A 207 40.62 14.99 -14.42
CA VAL A 207 41.49 15.57 -13.39
C VAL A 207 40.69 16.55 -12.54
N ILE A 208 40.66 16.31 -11.22
CA ILE A 208 40.02 17.12 -10.20
C ILE A 208 41.10 17.70 -9.27
N ASP A 209 41.04 19.00 -9.00
CA ASP A 209 41.97 19.66 -8.08
C ASP A 209 41.26 20.69 -7.19
N GLY A 210 41.83 20.93 -6.01
CA GLY A 210 41.34 21.90 -5.02
C GLY A 210 40.36 21.32 -3.99
N THR A 211 39.66 20.23 -4.31
CA THR A 211 38.68 19.58 -3.42
C THR A 211 39.30 19.02 -2.15
N GLY A 212 40.52 18.47 -2.22
CA GLY A 212 41.25 17.99 -1.05
C GLY A 212 41.58 19.11 -0.05
N ALA A 213 41.80 20.33 -0.56
CA ALA A 213 41.98 21.51 0.30
C ALA A 213 40.64 22.03 0.85
N THR A 214 39.51 21.72 0.19
CA THR A 214 38.14 22.05 0.63
C THR A 214 37.69 21.17 1.79
N VAL A 215 37.73 19.85 1.62
CA VAL A 215 37.36 18.86 2.64
C VAL A 215 38.47 17.80 2.68
N ARG A 216 39.33 17.92 3.70
CA ARG A 216 40.48 17.03 3.88
C ARG A 216 40.05 15.64 4.34
N LYS A 217 40.81 14.62 3.96
CA LYS A 217 40.61 13.27 4.48
C LYS A 217 40.73 13.26 6.00
N GLY A 218 39.75 12.63 6.67
CA GLY A 218 39.73 12.50 8.14
C GLY A 218 39.29 13.76 8.90
N SER A 219 38.96 14.86 8.22
CA SER A 219 38.48 16.10 8.86
C SER A 219 37.07 16.44 8.37
N PRO A 220 36.14 16.81 9.27
CA PRO A 220 34.83 17.34 8.86
C PRO A 220 34.90 18.81 8.46
N ALA A 221 36.01 19.52 8.67
CA ALA A 221 36.12 20.95 8.40
C ALA A 221 35.97 21.29 6.90
N VAL A 222 35.22 22.35 6.61
CA VAL A 222 34.98 22.85 5.25
C VAL A 222 35.73 24.17 5.02
N HIS A 223 36.64 24.17 4.06
CA HIS A 223 37.36 25.34 3.56
C HIS A 223 36.79 25.81 2.19
N HIS A 224 37.23 26.94 1.65
CA HIS A 224 36.75 27.46 0.35
C HIS A 224 37.89 27.80 -0.65
N PRO A 225 38.70 26.83 -1.10
CA PRO A 225 39.59 27.02 -2.23
C PRO A 225 38.85 26.81 -3.58
N ASP A 226 39.31 27.46 -4.64
CA ASP A 226 38.80 27.18 -5.98
C ASP A 226 38.96 25.71 -6.36
N THR A 227 37.95 25.16 -7.04
CA THR A 227 37.91 23.76 -7.49
C THR A 227 37.91 23.70 -9.01
N ILE A 228 38.67 22.77 -9.57
CA ILE A 228 38.77 22.59 -11.02
C ILE A 228 38.46 21.14 -11.34
N ILE A 229 37.65 20.92 -12.38
CA ILE A 229 37.48 19.63 -13.03
C ILE A 229 37.79 19.79 -14.53
N LYS A 230 38.71 18.97 -15.04
CA LYS A 230 39.11 18.97 -16.45
C LYS A 230 38.95 17.57 -17.03
N VAL A 231 38.24 17.47 -18.14
CA VAL A 231 38.12 16.23 -18.92
C VAL A 231 39.19 16.22 -20.01
N LEU A 232 39.99 15.16 -20.05
CA LEU A 232 41.04 14.97 -21.06
C LEU A 232 40.52 14.18 -22.25
N ASP A 233 41.31 14.15 -23.32
CA ASP A 233 40.94 13.44 -24.53
C ASP A 233 40.85 11.92 -24.26
N PRO A 234 39.85 11.22 -24.85
CA PRO A 234 39.71 9.78 -24.70
C PRO A 234 40.93 9.03 -25.23
N ILE A 235 41.35 7.99 -24.51
CA ILE A 235 42.43 7.10 -24.91
C ILE A 235 41.80 5.79 -25.39
N ALA A 236 41.99 5.48 -26.68
CA ALA A 236 41.43 4.29 -27.31
C ALA A 236 42.06 3.00 -26.77
N THR A 237 41.23 1.95 -26.68
CA THR A 237 41.61 0.59 -26.26
C THR A 237 41.53 -0.43 -27.39
N THR A 238 41.15 0.02 -28.60
CA THR A 238 40.96 -0.84 -29.78
C THR A 238 42.20 -1.67 -30.06
N GLY A 239 42.06 -3.00 -30.05
CA GLY A 239 43.13 -3.94 -30.35
C GLY A 239 44.08 -4.24 -29.18
N LEU A 240 43.80 -3.71 -27.98
CA LEU A 240 44.42 -4.18 -26.73
C LEU A 240 43.64 -5.40 -26.23
N ALA A 241 44.32 -6.39 -25.65
CA ALA A 241 43.71 -7.66 -25.24
C ALA A 241 44.33 -8.31 -23.99
N ASP A 242 45.55 -7.93 -23.58
CA ASP A 242 46.26 -8.59 -22.46
C ASP A 242 46.50 -7.68 -21.23
N GLU A 243 46.80 -8.31 -20.10
CA GLU A 243 47.07 -7.64 -18.81
C GLU A 243 48.28 -6.68 -18.87
N ARG A 244 49.28 -7.02 -19.69
CA ARG A 244 50.46 -6.17 -19.88
C ARG A 244 50.05 -4.85 -20.55
N GLN A 245 49.24 -4.92 -21.59
CA GLN A 245 48.68 -3.75 -22.27
C GLN A 245 47.77 -2.94 -21.35
N ALA A 246 47.02 -3.58 -20.46
CA ALA A 246 46.27 -2.89 -19.41
C ALA A 246 47.18 -2.12 -18.44
N ALA A 247 48.31 -2.72 -18.04
CA ALA A 247 49.30 -2.07 -17.19
C ALA A 247 49.99 -0.88 -17.90
N GLU A 248 50.29 -1.00 -19.20
CA GLU A 248 50.84 0.09 -20.02
C GLU A 248 49.81 1.23 -20.19
N LEU A 249 48.54 0.90 -20.45
CA LEU A 249 47.44 1.86 -20.54
C LEU A 249 47.26 2.61 -19.20
N LYS A 250 47.26 1.89 -18.08
CA LYS A 250 47.22 2.46 -16.74
C LYS A 250 48.36 3.46 -16.52
N GLN A 251 49.60 3.09 -16.84
CA GLN A 251 50.76 3.97 -16.65
C GLN A 251 50.66 5.22 -17.54
N ARG A 252 50.19 5.07 -18.78
CA ARG A 252 49.95 6.18 -19.70
C ARG A 252 48.89 7.14 -19.15
N VAL A 253 47.73 6.62 -18.73
CA VAL A 253 46.64 7.42 -18.17
C VAL A 253 47.09 8.13 -16.88
N HIS A 254 47.77 7.42 -15.98
CA HIS A 254 48.32 8.00 -14.75
C HIS A 254 49.30 9.14 -15.02
N SER A 255 50.25 8.95 -15.94
CA SER A 255 51.25 9.95 -16.28
C SER A 255 50.64 11.22 -16.87
N VAL A 256 49.66 11.06 -17.78
CA VAL A 256 48.94 12.18 -18.39
C VAL A 256 48.11 12.94 -17.35
N MET A 257 47.38 12.23 -16.48
CA MET A 257 46.59 12.85 -15.41
C MET A 257 47.48 13.57 -14.39
N LYS A 258 48.62 12.98 -14.02
CA LYS A 258 49.59 13.59 -13.08
C LYS A 258 50.23 14.86 -13.67
N ALA A 259 50.66 14.81 -14.93
CA ALA A 259 51.23 15.97 -15.61
C ALA A 259 50.22 17.12 -15.72
N GLU A 260 48.96 16.81 -16.03
CA GLU A 260 47.89 17.81 -16.06
C GLU A 260 47.58 18.38 -14.68
N LEU A 261 47.51 17.55 -13.64
CA LEU A 261 47.30 18.01 -12.27
C LEU A 261 48.38 19.02 -11.85
N ALA A 262 49.64 18.74 -12.17
CA ALA A 262 50.75 19.67 -11.93
C ALA A 262 50.60 20.96 -12.76
N ALA A 263 50.15 20.88 -14.01
CA ALA A 263 49.91 22.04 -14.87
C ALA A 263 48.79 22.94 -14.32
N LEU A 264 47.68 22.36 -13.84
CA LEU A 264 46.57 23.09 -13.23
C LEU A 264 47.01 23.84 -11.97
N ARG A 265 47.94 23.29 -11.20
CA ARG A 265 48.50 23.90 -9.98
C ARG A 265 49.45 25.06 -10.25
N ARG A 266 50.16 25.06 -11.39
CA ARG A 266 51.08 26.15 -11.79
C ARG A 266 50.36 27.41 -12.31
N GLY A 267 49.10 27.31 -12.71
CA GLY A 267 48.31 28.44 -13.19
C GLY A 267 47.88 29.39 -12.06
N LYS A 268 47.95 30.72 -12.27
CA LYS A 268 47.37 31.70 -11.34
C LYS A 268 45.86 31.48 -11.24
N ARG A 269 45.36 31.26 -10.02
CA ARG A 269 43.93 31.23 -9.70
C ARG A 269 43.46 32.66 -9.40
N PRO A 270 42.64 33.31 -10.23
CA PRO A 270 42.15 34.65 -9.93
C PRO A 270 41.14 34.62 -8.77
N SER A 271 41.24 35.55 -7.82
CA SER A 271 40.32 35.69 -6.69
C SER A 271 39.34 36.86 -6.89
N PHE A 272 38.08 36.70 -6.46
CA PHE A 272 37.02 37.74 -6.42
C PHE A 272 36.02 37.43 -5.26
N PRO A 273 35.07 38.30 -4.87
CA PRO A 273 34.75 38.57 -3.48
C PRO A 273 33.64 37.67 -2.94
N ARG A 274 33.55 37.65 -1.60
CA ARG A 274 32.64 36.88 -0.75
C ARG A 274 31.15 37.28 -0.91
N ILE A 275 30.46 36.87 -1.98
CA ILE A 275 29.00 37.12 -2.13
C ILE A 275 28.17 35.85 -1.91
N HIS A 276 28.23 35.16 -0.75
CA HIS A 276 27.44 33.91 -0.58
C HIS A 276 26.86 33.62 0.82
N GLY A 277 27.03 34.51 1.81
CA GLY A 277 26.49 34.27 3.16
C GLY A 277 24.96 34.18 3.23
N TRP A 278 24.24 34.83 2.33
CA TRP A 278 22.77 34.88 2.34
C TRP A 278 22.11 33.59 1.83
N VAL A 279 22.70 32.91 0.84
CA VAL A 279 22.13 31.66 0.28
C VAL A 279 22.22 30.51 1.26
N THR A 280 23.32 30.44 2.01
CA THR A 280 23.49 29.46 3.09
C THR A 280 22.55 29.74 4.27
N ARG A 281 22.36 31.02 4.63
CA ARG A 281 21.35 31.43 5.63
C ARG A 281 19.93 31.09 5.17
N LEU A 282 19.63 31.26 3.89
CA LEU A 282 18.35 30.89 3.30
C LEU A 282 18.14 29.36 3.34
N GLY A 283 19.16 28.57 3.01
CA GLY A 283 19.11 27.10 3.14
C GLY A 283 18.82 26.66 4.58
N MET A 284 19.56 27.18 5.57
CA MET A 284 19.31 26.86 6.98
C MET A 284 17.92 27.33 7.45
N ALA A 285 17.46 28.50 6.99
CA ALA A 285 16.14 29.01 7.30
C ALA A 285 15.04 28.09 6.74
N LEU A 286 15.19 27.55 5.52
CA LEU A 286 14.24 26.61 4.93
C LEU A 286 14.19 25.29 5.71
N VAL A 287 15.31 24.80 6.22
CA VAL A 287 15.37 23.59 7.06
C VAL A 287 14.71 23.82 8.40
N ALA A 288 15.04 24.93 9.05
CA ALA A 288 14.40 25.32 10.30
C ALA A 288 12.89 25.50 10.11
N LEU A 289 12.46 26.09 8.99
CA LEU A 289 11.05 26.23 8.62
C LEU A 289 10.38 24.87 8.41
N LEU A 290 11.02 23.92 7.73
CA LEU A 290 10.49 22.58 7.53
C LEU A 290 10.36 21.82 8.86
N ILE A 291 11.36 21.89 9.74
CA ILE A 291 11.29 21.27 11.07
C ILE A 291 10.18 21.93 11.90
N ALA A 292 10.12 23.27 11.90
CA ALA A 292 9.07 24.00 12.60
C ALA A 292 7.67 23.67 12.05
N LEU A 293 7.54 23.45 10.74
CA LEU A 293 6.30 23.01 10.11
C LEU A 293 5.93 21.59 10.58
N LEU A 294 6.85 20.63 10.54
CA LEU A 294 6.59 19.26 10.99
C LEU A 294 6.23 19.19 12.47
N VAL A 295 6.94 19.93 13.33
CA VAL A 295 6.61 20.06 14.75
C VAL A 295 5.27 20.75 14.93
N GLY A 296 5.01 21.83 14.17
CA GLY A 296 3.75 22.55 14.18
C GLY A 296 2.56 21.67 13.78
N VAL A 297 2.74 20.80 12.77
CA VAL A 297 1.73 19.80 12.37
C VAL A 297 1.51 18.79 13.48
N SER A 298 2.55 18.24 14.10
CA SER A 298 2.39 17.30 15.23
C SER A 298 1.64 17.95 16.40
N VAL A 299 2.02 19.18 16.78
CA VAL A 299 1.34 19.94 17.84
C VAL A 299 -0.10 20.24 17.44
N TYR A 300 -0.34 20.58 16.17
CA TYR A 300 -1.68 20.80 15.66
C TYR A 300 -2.55 19.54 15.76
N VAL A 301 -2.02 18.40 15.33
CA VAL A 301 -2.73 17.12 15.40
C VAL A 301 -3.04 16.76 16.84
N SER A 302 -2.05 16.75 17.73
CA SER A 302 -2.23 16.33 19.12
C SER A 302 -3.22 17.18 19.90
N ASN A 303 -3.35 18.47 19.59
CA ASN A 303 -4.23 19.38 20.35
C ASN A 303 -5.59 19.63 19.69
N TRP A 304 -5.72 19.50 18.37
CA TRP A 304 -6.95 19.87 17.64
C TRP A 304 -7.54 18.78 16.75
N CYS A 305 -6.80 17.71 16.45
CA CYS A 305 -7.31 16.63 15.58
C CYS A 305 -7.63 15.33 16.33
N ILE A 306 -7.15 15.19 17.56
CA ILE A 306 -7.43 14.01 18.39
C ILE A 306 -8.73 14.19 19.16
N ALA A 307 -9.71 13.37 18.80
CA ALA A 307 -11.00 13.28 19.47
C ALA A 307 -10.83 12.96 20.98
N GLN A 308 -11.48 13.77 21.82
CA GLN A 308 -11.48 13.58 23.27
C GLN A 308 -12.73 12.82 23.71
N PRO A 309 -12.62 11.96 24.75
CA PRO A 309 -13.78 11.29 25.31
C PRO A 309 -14.78 12.31 25.89
N PRO A 310 -16.10 12.09 25.72
CA PRO A 310 -17.11 12.93 26.36
C PRO A 310 -17.10 12.72 27.88
N MET A 311 -17.64 13.69 28.61
CA MET A 311 -17.92 13.51 30.04
C MET A 311 -19.11 12.55 30.22
N TYR A 312 -18.97 11.59 31.14
CA TYR A 312 -20.05 10.67 31.51
C TYR A 312 -20.39 10.79 32.99
N GLU A 313 -21.58 11.33 33.26
CA GLU A 313 -22.14 11.57 34.60
C GLU A 313 -22.95 10.37 35.15
N GLY A 314 -23.22 9.38 34.30
CA GLY A 314 -23.97 8.19 34.69
C GLY A 314 -23.18 7.25 35.59
N SER A 315 -23.91 6.27 36.14
CA SER A 315 -23.32 5.25 37.00
C SER A 315 -22.36 4.33 36.24
N ARG A 316 -21.28 3.92 36.92
CA ARG A 316 -20.33 2.90 36.48
C ARG A 316 -20.45 1.60 37.30
N GLU A 317 -21.61 1.32 37.89
CA GLU A 317 -21.82 0.10 38.70
C GLU A 317 -21.51 -1.20 37.92
N LEU A 318 -21.79 -1.25 36.61
CA LEU A 318 -21.47 -2.42 35.79
C LEU A 318 -19.97 -2.75 35.80
N ALA A 319 -19.09 -1.75 35.91
CA ALA A 319 -17.64 -1.96 35.99
C ALA A 319 -17.19 -2.66 37.28
N LYS A 320 -18.01 -2.62 38.33
CA LYS A 320 -17.76 -3.34 39.60
C LYS A 320 -18.32 -4.77 39.58
N THR A 321 -19.06 -5.14 38.53
CA THR A 321 -19.65 -6.46 38.39
C THR A 321 -18.61 -7.43 37.82
N GLU A 322 -18.51 -8.62 38.40
CA GLU A 322 -17.62 -9.67 37.90
C GLU A 322 -18.24 -10.40 36.70
N ILE A 323 -17.38 -10.88 35.79
CA ILE A 323 -17.82 -11.74 34.70
C ILE A 323 -18.06 -13.15 35.26
N ILE A 324 -19.28 -13.65 35.11
CA ILE A 324 -19.68 -14.99 35.53
C ILE A 324 -19.57 -15.92 34.32
N SER A 325 -18.80 -16.98 34.46
CA SER A 325 -18.76 -18.07 33.46
C SER A 325 -19.73 -19.17 33.89
N SER A 326 -20.60 -19.58 32.98
CA SER A 326 -21.58 -20.64 33.19
C SER A 326 -21.77 -21.48 31.92
N THR A 327 -22.53 -22.55 32.01
CA THR A 327 -22.93 -23.36 30.84
C THR A 327 -24.43 -23.26 30.67
N VAL A 328 -24.89 -22.85 29.48
CA VAL A 328 -26.31 -22.78 29.13
C VAL A 328 -26.51 -23.57 27.85
N GLN A 329 -27.36 -24.61 27.91
CA GLN A 329 -27.61 -25.51 26.77
C GLN A 329 -26.32 -26.09 26.18
N ASP A 330 -25.45 -26.62 27.05
CA ASP A 330 -24.16 -27.23 26.69
C ASP A 330 -23.14 -26.29 26.03
N LEU A 331 -23.42 -24.98 25.98
CA LEU A 331 -22.50 -23.95 25.49
C LEU A 331 -21.92 -23.14 26.65
N PRO A 332 -20.59 -22.89 26.68
CA PRO A 332 -19.99 -21.93 27.59
C PRO A 332 -20.56 -20.52 27.34
N VAL A 333 -20.94 -19.84 28.41
CA VAL A 333 -21.46 -18.47 28.39
C VAL A 333 -20.71 -17.63 29.40
N LYS A 334 -20.18 -16.49 28.94
CA LYS A 334 -19.69 -15.42 29.82
C LYS A 334 -20.81 -14.39 29.99
N GLN A 335 -21.11 -13.97 31.22
CA GLN A 335 -22.13 -12.96 31.52
C GLN A 335 -21.54 -11.80 32.34
N LEU A 336 -21.96 -10.58 32.02
CA LEU A 336 -21.68 -9.37 32.77
C LEU A 336 -23.00 -8.63 33.03
N GLY A 337 -23.56 -8.80 34.23
CA GLY A 337 -24.94 -8.38 34.50
C GLY A 337 -25.92 -9.15 33.61
N LEU A 338 -26.75 -8.42 32.85
CA LEU A 338 -27.66 -8.99 31.85
C LEU A 338 -27.03 -9.17 30.46
N ASN A 339 -25.81 -8.69 30.26
CA ASN A 339 -25.08 -8.84 29.00
C ASN A 339 -24.39 -10.20 28.96
N TRP A 340 -24.23 -10.77 27.78
CA TRP A 340 -23.65 -12.10 27.65
C TRP A 340 -22.94 -12.31 26.31
N ARG A 341 -22.00 -13.25 26.30
CA ARG A 341 -21.36 -13.80 25.10
C ARG A 341 -21.35 -15.31 25.17
N ARG A 342 -21.63 -15.95 24.04
CA ARG A 342 -21.36 -17.38 23.79
C ARG A 342 -20.82 -17.57 22.38
N GLU A 343 -20.23 -18.72 22.13
CA GLU A 343 -19.84 -19.14 20.78
C GLU A 343 -20.66 -20.36 20.38
N ARG A 344 -21.11 -20.40 19.12
CA ARG A 344 -21.84 -21.54 18.54
C ARG A 344 -21.37 -21.76 17.11
N ASP A 345 -20.83 -22.94 16.84
CA ASP A 345 -20.37 -23.36 15.51
C ASP A 345 -19.48 -22.31 14.80
N GLY A 346 -18.57 -21.65 15.55
CA GLY A 346 -17.67 -20.61 15.02
C GLY A 346 -18.30 -19.23 14.83
N ILE A 347 -19.47 -18.98 15.40
CA ILE A 347 -20.10 -17.64 15.44
C ILE A 347 -20.18 -17.17 16.89
N HIS A 348 -19.68 -15.95 17.17
CA HIS A 348 -19.84 -15.32 18.47
C HIS A 348 -21.20 -14.63 18.58
N GLU A 349 -22.04 -15.10 19.49
CA GLU A 349 -23.33 -14.52 19.79
C GLU A 349 -23.21 -13.63 21.04
N ILE A 350 -23.57 -12.36 20.92
CA ILE A 350 -23.37 -11.34 21.96
C ILE A 350 -24.70 -10.65 22.26
N GLY A 351 -25.17 -10.73 23.50
CA GLY A 351 -26.35 -10.02 23.99
C GLY A 351 -25.96 -8.75 24.75
N LEU A 352 -26.45 -7.59 24.29
CA LEU A 352 -26.16 -6.28 24.85
C LEU A 352 -27.44 -5.53 25.25
N THR A 353 -27.47 -5.02 26.47
CA THR A 353 -28.60 -4.28 27.06
C THR A 353 -28.10 -3.23 28.04
N GLY A 354 -28.97 -2.27 28.37
CA GLY A 354 -28.66 -1.16 29.28
C GLY A 354 -28.41 0.14 28.53
N ASN A 355 -27.90 1.14 29.24
CA ASN A 355 -27.62 2.45 28.66
C ASN A 355 -26.45 2.42 27.67
N ARG A 356 -26.18 3.54 26.98
CA ARG A 356 -25.15 3.65 25.95
C ARG A 356 -23.78 3.20 26.44
N TRP A 357 -23.35 3.71 27.60
CA TRP A 357 -22.06 3.39 28.18
C TRP A 357 -21.99 1.92 28.63
N GLU A 358 -23.04 1.39 29.28
CA GLU A 358 -23.09 0.00 29.75
C GLU A 358 -22.95 -1.00 28.61
N ARG A 359 -23.62 -0.77 27.48
CA ARG A 359 -23.52 -1.66 26.31
C ARG A 359 -22.12 -1.61 25.71
N GLY A 360 -21.53 -0.43 25.59
CA GLY A 360 -20.14 -0.29 25.14
C GLY A 360 -19.16 -1.02 26.05
N TYR A 361 -19.27 -0.81 27.36
CA TYR A 361 -18.42 -1.44 28.37
C TYR A 361 -18.57 -2.96 28.36
N ALA A 362 -19.81 -3.47 28.30
CA ALA A 362 -20.05 -4.90 28.21
C ALA A 362 -19.52 -5.51 26.91
N ASN A 363 -19.69 -4.82 25.78
CA ASN A 363 -19.19 -5.29 24.49
C ASN A 363 -17.66 -5.42 24.51
N ALA A 364 -16.94 -4.45 25.09
CA ALA A 364 -15.49 -4.55 25.24
C ALA A 364 -15.09 -5.66 26.23
N ARG A 365 -15.65 -5.68 27.45
CA ARG A 365 -15.23 -6.63 28.50
C ARG A 365 -15.53 -8.09 28.17
N LEU A 366 -16.66 -8.38 27.53
CA LEU A 366 -17.04 -9.76 27.18
C LEU A 366 -16.26 -10.31 25.99
N ASN A 367 -15.74 -9.43 25.13
CA ASN A 367 -15.07 -9.78 23.89
C ASN A 367 -13.59 -9.38 23.85
N GLN A 368 -13.00 -9.09 25.01
CA GLN A 368 -11.64 -8.56 25.12
C GLN A 368 -10.61 -9.39 24.32
N ASP A 369 -10.67 -10.72 24.42
CA ASP A 369 -9.82 -11.65 23.69
C ASP A 369 -9.88 -11.45 22.16
N LEU A 370 -11.08 -11.22 21.62
CA LEU A 370 -11.27 -11.01 20.18
C LEU A 370 -10.81 -9.63 19.73
N THR A 371 -11.14 -8.60 20.50
CA THR A 371 -10.82 -7.21 20.14
C THR A 371 -9.32 -6.94 20.17
N GLU A 372 -8.59 -7.56 21.11
CA GLU A 372 -7.13 -7.46 21.19
C GLU A 372 -6.46 -8.10 19.97
N GLU A 373 -6.93 -9.27 19.54
CA GLU A 373 -6.41 -9.95 18.35
C GLU A 373 -6.74 -9.19 17.06
N GLN A 374 -7.96 -8.65 16.94
CA GLN A 374 -8.39 -7.84 15.80
C GLN A 374 -7.57 -6.56 15.66
N GLU A 375 -7.34 -5.81 16.74
CA GLU A 375 -6.53 -4.58 16.70
C GLU A 375 -5.08 -4.88 16.32
N LYS A 376 -4.48 -5.94 16.90
CA LYS A 376 -3.13 -6.39 16.55
C LYS A 376 -3.01 -6.68 15.05
N LEU A 377 -3.92 -7.48 14.49
CA LEU A 377 -3.90 -7.85 13.08
C LEU A 377 -4.12 -6.63 12.16
N LEU A 378 -4.99 -5.69 12.55
CA LEU A 378 -5.19 -4.45 11.82
C LEU A 378 -3.88 -3.63 11.75
N ILE A 379 -3.18 -3.47 12.87
CA ILE A 379 -1.90 -2.74 12.92
C ILE A 379 -0.81 -3.46 12.14
N GLU A 380 -0.71 -4.79 12.24
CA GLU A 380 0.21 -5.59 11.42
C GLU A 380 -0.06 -5.36 9.93
N LYS A 381 -1.33 -5.35 9.51
CA LYS A 381 -1.72 -5.12 8.13
C LYS A 381 -1.37 -3.71 7.64
N ILE A 382 -1.60 -2.69 8.46
CA ILE A 382 -1.20 -1.32 8.15
C ILE A 382 0.32 -1.22 7.97
N ASN A 383 1.11 -1.90 8.83
CA ASN A 383 2.56 -1.94 8.71
C ASN A 383 3.05 -2.71 7.47
N GLU A 384 2.32 -3.72 6.99
CA GLU A 384 2.60 -4.37 5.70
C GLU A 384 2.42 -3.41 4.53
N PHE A 385 1.37 -2.59 4.55
CA PHE A 385 1.10 -1.60 3.50
C PHE A 385 2.03 -0.38 3.56
N LEU A 386 2.40 0.06 4.77
CA LEU A 386 3.23 1.23 5.01
C LEU A 386 4.49 0.85 5.83
N PRO A 387 5.41 0.02 5.29
CA PRO A 387 6.56 -0.49 6.04
C PRO A 387 7.57 0.60 6.41
N ASN A 388 7.52 1.75 5.73
CA ASN A 388 8.38 2.90 6.02
C ASN A 388 7.79 3.76 7.15
N LYS A 389 8.48 3.82 8.30
CA LYS A 389 8.04 4.58 9.47
C LYS A 389 7.73 6.06 9.22
N ALA A 390 8.43 6.72 8.29
CA ALA A 390 8.17 8.12 7.99
C ALA A 390 6.90 8.29 7.15
N SER A 391 6.67 7.38 6.20
CA SER A 391 5.43 7.35 5.40
C SER A 391 4.23 7.01 6.29
N TYR A 392 4.38 6.02 7.16
CA TYR A 392 3.38 5.66 8.17
C TYR A 392 3.02 6.86 9.05
N TRP A 393 4.02 7.54 9.61
CA TRP A 393 3.82 8.74 10.43
C TRP A 393 3.07 9.83 9.66
N LEU A 394 3.44 10.08 8.39
CA LEU A 394 2.79 11.10 7.56
C LEU A 394 1.32 10.77 7.27
N VAL A 395 1.04 9.53 6.83
CA VAL A 395 -0.34 9.07 6.56
C VAL A 395 -1.18 9.19 7.83
N LYS A 396 -0.63 8.80 8.98
CA LYS A 396 -1.30 8.96 10.28
C LYS A 396 -1.64 10.42 10.61
N GLN A 397 -0.74 11.37 10.36
CA GLN A 397 -1.07 12.80 10.53
C GLN A 397 -2.19 13.22 9.56
N LEU A 398 -2.15 12.79 8.30
CA LEU A 398 -3.17 13.11 7.30
C LEU A 398 -4.55 12.55 7.69
N VAL A 399 -4.61 11.30 8.14
CA VAL A 399 -5.86 10.67 8.62
C VAL A 399 -6.42 11.45 9.81
N ALA A 400 -5.58 11.80 10.80
CA ALA A 400 -6.04 12.58 11.95
C ALA A 400 -6.57 13.96 11.55
N ILE A 401 -5.87 14.68 10.66
CA ILE A 401 -6.30 16.00 10.17
C ILE A 401 -7.60 15.90 9.37
N ASN A 402 -7.75 14.87 8.55
CA ASN A 402 -8.95 14.63 7.76
C ASN A 402 -10.14 14.35 8.67
N ASN A 403 -9.96 13.48 9.66
CA ASN A 403 -11.03 12.98 10.52
C ASN A 403 -11.23 13.82 11.79
N ARG A 404 -10.61 15.00 11.90
CA ARG A 404 -10.69 15.86 13.09
C ARG A 404 -12.13 16.23 13.47
N ASP A 405 -12.99 16.38 12.46
CA ASP A 405 -14.39 16.80 12.61
C ASP A 405 -15.34 15.58 12.71
N LEU A 406 -14.81 14.33 12.68
CA LEU A 406 -15.60 13.10 12.81
C LEU A 406 -16.51 13.09 14.06
N PRO A 407 -16.06 13.54 15.26
CA PRO A 407 -16.93 13.59 16.43
C PRO A 407 -18.19 14.43 16.23
N ASP A 408 -18.19 15.44 15.36
CA ASP A 408 -19.33 16.33 15.17
C ASP A 408 -20.51 15.63 14.47
N TYR A 409 -20.24 14.52 13.78
CA TYR A 409 -21.24 13.72 13.06
C TYR A 409 -21.73 12.48 13.83
N ILE A 410 -21.21 12.28 15.05
CA ILE A 410 -21.59 11.20 15.95
C ILE A 410 -22.45 11.78 17.07
N SER A 411 -23.61 11.18 17.33
CA SER A 411 -24.50 11.68 18.38
C SER A 411 -23.84 11.54 19.75
N ASP A 412 -24.18 12.39 20.72
CA ASP A 412 -23.57 12.32 22.06
C ASP A 412 -23.81 10.97 22.74
N ASP A 413 -25.00 10.42 22.55
CA ASP A 413 -25.34 9.04 22.92
C ASP A 413 -24.37 8.00 22.33
N GLU A 414 -24.03 8.10 21.04
CA GLU A 414 -23.09 7.20 20.38
C GLU A 414 -21.66 7.37 20.90
N LYS A 415 -21.26 8.61 21.17
CA LYS A 415 -19.96 8.91 21.80
C LYS A 415 -19.85 8.26 23.18
N LEU A 416 -20.94 8.16 23.95
CA LEU A 416 -20.96 7.47 25.25
C LEU A 416 -20.82 5.95 25.12
N GLU A 417 -21.32 5.35 24.04
CA GLU A 417 -21.15 3.92 23.78
C GLU A 417 -19.71 3.61 23.36
N VAL A 418 -19.08 4.47 22.55
CA VAL A 418 -17.64 4.43 22.25
C VAL A 418 -16.80 4.66 23.51
N LEU A 419 -17.23 5.54 24.42
CA LEU A 419 -16.58 5.73 25.71
C LEU A 419 -16.65 4.45 26.56
N GLY A 420 -17.81 3.80 26.61
CA GLY A 420 -17.97 2.50 27.28
C GLY A 420 -17.01 1.44 26.70
N LEU A 421 -16.92 1.34 25.37
CA LEU A 421 -15.95 0.46 24.70
C LEU A 421 -14.52 0.78 25.13
N THR A 422 -14.17 2.07 25.19
CA THR A 422 -12.83 2.53 25.58
C THR A 422 -12.51 2.16 27.04
N GLU A 423 -13.41 2.47 27.97
CA GLU A 423 -13.21 2.17 29.40
C GLU A 423 -13.23 0.66 29.71
N GLY A 424 -13.87 -0.15 28.87
CA GLY A 424 -13.89 -1.60 29.00
C GLY A 424 -12.71 -2.32 28.32
N SER A 425 -11.92 -1.62 27.49
CA SER A 425 -10.84 -2.20 26.70
C SER A 425 -9.47 -2.00 27.38
N ILE A 426 -8.48 -2.82 27.00
CA ILE A 426 -7.08 -2.61 27.39
C ILE A 426 -6.33 -1.99 26.21
N ASP A 427 -5.62 -0.89 26.47
CA ASP A 427 -4.82 -0.22 25.44
C ASP A 427 -3.43 -0.87 25.31
N HIS A 428 -3.26 -1.70 24.29
CA HIS A 428 -1.96 -2.30 23.95
C HIS A 428 -1.12 -1.45 22.99
N HIS A 429 -1.71 -0.39 22.42
CA HIS A 429 -1.11 0.41 21.34
C HIS A 429 -1.15 1.94 21.60
N PRO A 430 -0.74 2.42 22.79
CA PRO A 430 -0.78 3.85 23.12
C PRO A 430 0.11 4.71 22.23
N GLU A 431 1.11 4.12 21.56
CA GLU A 431 1.93 4.77 20.54
C GLU A 431 1.13 5.17 19.28
N GLU A 432 -0.03 4.53 19.07
CA GLU A 432 -0.83 4.80 17.89
C GLU A 432 -1.66 6.07 18.03
N ALA A 433 -2.53 6.16 19.00
CA ALA A 433 -3.24 7.38 19.37
C ALA A 433 -3.98 7.08 20.68
N PRO A 434 -4.52 8.07 21.40
CA PRO A 434 -5.40 7.79 22.53
C PRO A 434 -6.52 6.81 22.13
N LEU A 435 -6.75 5.78 22.95
CA LEU A 435 -7.65 4.66 22.63
C LEU A 435 -9.04 5.11 22.18
N TYR A 436 -9.64 6.11 22.84
CA TYR A 436 -10.95 6.66 22.46
C TYR A 436 -10.98 7.12 21.00
N HIS A 437 -9.94 7.85 20.57
CA HIS A 437 -9.82 8.32 19.20
C HIS A 437 -9.67 7.15 18.22
N ARG A 438 -8.90 6.11 18.57
CA ARG A 438 -8.75 4.92 17.72
C ARG A 438 -10.06 4.18 17.55
N ILE A 439 -10.75 3.85 18.65
CA ILE A 439 -12.03 3.14 18.60
C ILE A 439 -13.06 3.94 17.81
N LEU A 440 -13.13 5.26 17.99
CA LEU A 440 -14.02 6.11 17.19
C LEU A 440 -13.71 6.00 15.68
N ASN A 441 -12.44 6.06 15.30
CA ASN A 441 -12.02 5.93 13.89
C ASN A 441 -12.22 4.51 13.34
N TYR A 442 -12.14 3.46 14.15
CA TYR A 442 -12.42 2.08 13.71
C TYR A 442 -13.86 1.92 13.21
N HIS A 443 -14.82 2.69 13.75
CA HIS A 443 -16.19 2.71 13.25
C HIS A 443 -16.34 3.40 11.88
N ALA A 444 -15.35 4.19 11.49
CA ALA A 444 -15.21 4.84 10.19
C ALA A 444 -14.18 4.13 9.30
N ALA A 445 -13.66 2.95 9.66
CA ALA A 445 -12.56 2.31 8.93
C ALA A 445 -12.91 2.03 7.44
N HIS A 446 -14.14 1.57 7.18
CA HIS A 446 -14.69 1.42 5.83
C HIS A 446 -14.64 2.75 5.07
N ASP A 447 -15.17 3.79 5.68
CA ASP A 447 -15.30 5.11 5.08
C ASP A 447 -13.92 5.76 4.81
N ILE A 448 -12.99 5.61 5.76
CA ILE A 448 -11.59 6.06 5.64
C ILE A 448 -10.90 5.32 4.49
N SER A 449 -11.13 4.01 4.37
CA SER A 449 -10.52 3.20 3.31
C SER A 449 -10.90 3.68 1.91
N HIS A 450 -12.14 4.13 1.68
CA HIS A 450 -12.58 4.66 0.38
C HIS A 450 -11.73 5.86 -0.08
N ILE A 451 -11.34 6.74 0.85
CA ILE A 451 -10.50 7.91 0.55
C ILE A 451 -9.10 7.47 0.08
N PHE A 452 -8.58 6.34 0.57
CA PHE A 452 -7.26 5.82 0.18
C PHE A 452 -7.31 4.88 -1.03
N ILE A 453 -8.39 4.13 -1.21
CA ILE A 453 -8.60 3.23 -2.37
C ILE A 453 -8.60 4.03 -3.67
N ASP A 454 -9.08 5.28 -3.63
CA ASP A 454 -9.16 6.19 -4.76
C ASP A 454 -7.90 7.07 -4.93
N ASN A 455 -6.91 6.89 -4.04
CA ASN A 455 -5.64 7.59 -4.11
C ASN A 455 -4.62 6.78 -4.94
N PRO A 456 -4.03 7.33 -6.02
CA PRO A 456 -3.02 6.64 -6.82
C PRO A 456 -1.74 6.28 -6.05
N LEU A 457 -1.58 6.76 -4.80
CA LEU A 457 -0.48 6.41 -3.90
C LEU A 457 -0.74 5.14 -3.08
N VAL A 458 -1.99 4.69 -2.94
CA VAL A 458 -2.41 3.54 -2.11
C VAL A 458 -3.28 2.55 -2.92
N THR A 459 -3.37 2.76 -4.24
CA THR A 459 -4.24 2.02 -5.18
C THR A 459 -4.34 0.54 -4.88
N THR A 460 -5.52 0.15 -4.42
CA THR A 460 -5.94 -1.22 -4.15
C THR A 460 -7.45 -1.24 -4.32
N SER A 461 -7.90 -1.06 -5.56
CA SER A 461 -9.30 -1.26 -5.97
C SER A 461 -9.80 -2.71 -5.78
N GLU A 462 -9.11 -3.49 -4.95
CA GLU A 462 -9.24 -4.93 -4.74
C GLU A 462 -9.98 -5.26 -3.44
N PHE A 463 -10.29 -4.27 -2.59
CA PHE A 463 -10.69 -4.51 -1.19
C PHE A 463 -12.17 -4.76 -0.93
N VAL A 464 -13.12 -4.27 -1.74
CA VAL A 464 -14.55 -4.36 -1.43
C VAL A 464 -15.37 -4.79 -2.64
N GLY A 465 -16.22 -5.82 -2.47
CA GLY A 465 -16.94 -6.46 -3.58
C GLY A 465 -18.32 -7.02 -3.21
N CYS A 466 -19.20 -6.23 -2.59
CA CYS A 466 -20.49 -6.75 -2.12
C CYS A 466 -21.46 -7.17 -3.24
N THR A 467 -22.21 -8.25 -3.01
CA THR A 467 -23.30 -8.72 -3.89
C THR A 467 -24.53 -8.98 -3.03
N SER A 468 -25.69 -8.46 -3.43
CA SER A 468 -26.96 -8.68 -2.72
C SER A 468 -28.15 -8.79 -3.67
N PHE A 469 -29.19 -9.50 -3.23
CA PHE A 469 -30.46 -9.61 -3.94
C PHE A 469 -31.61 -9.76 -2.95
N ALA A 470 -32.81 -9.36 -3.36
CA ALA A 470 -34.06 -9.61 -2.65
C ALA A 470 -35.08 -10.26 -3.59
N ALA A 471 -35.78 -11.29 -3.10
CA ALA A 471 -36.83 -12.00 -3.81
C ALA A 471 -38.10 -12.07 -2.93
N TRP A 472 -39.26 -11.72 -3.49
CA TRP A 472 -40.56 -11.80 -2.82
C TRP A 472 -41.71 -12.05 -3.82
N GLY A 473 -42.90 -12.34 -3.30
CA GLY A 473 -44.09 -12.53 -4.13
C GLY A 473 -43.89 -13.65 -5.16
N LYS A 474 -43.95 -13.35 -6.45
CA LYS A 474 -43.79 -14.36 -7.50
C LYS A 474 -42.35 -14.82 -7.71
N ALA A 475 -41.35 -14.12 -7.16
CA ALA A 475 -39.95 -14.46 -7.33
C ALA A 475 -39.44 -15.48 -6.29
N SER A 476 -40.14 -15.61 -5.16
CA SER A 476 -39.73 -16.47 -4.05
C SER A 476 -40.73 -17.59 -3.76
N LYS A 477 -40.26 -18.59 -3.04
CA LYS A 477 -41.09 -19.69 -2.57
C LYS A 477 -42.14 -19.17 -1.58
N ASP A 478 -43.39 -19.54 -1.82
CA ASP A 478 -44.55 -19.17 -0.99
C ASP A 478 -44.74 -17.65 -0.80
N GLY A 479 -44.13 -16.82 -1.65
CA GLY A 479 -44.19 -15.36 -1.57
C GLY A 479 -43.39 -14.72 -0.44
N GLN A 480 -42.53 -15.48 0.24
CA GLN A 480 -41.71 -14.97 1.35
C GLN A 480 -40.69 -13.91 0.88
N LEU A 481 -40.44 -12.89 1.70
CA LEU A 481 -39.42 -11.88 1.42
C LEU A 481 -38.05 -12.37 1.90
N ILE A 482 -37.22 -12.82 0.96
CA ILE A 482 -35.87 -13.35 1.17
C ILE A 482 -34.85 -12.33 0.65
N VAL A 483 -33.81 -12.06 1.44
CA VAL A 483 -32.66 -11.23 1.04
C VAL A 483 -31.38 -12.06 1.22
N GLY A 484 -30.51 -12.08 0.22
CA GLY A 484 -29.19 -12.71 0.30
C GLY A 484 -28.09 -11.68 0.08
N ARG A 485 -26.98 -11.77 0.83
CA ARG A 485 -25.82 -10.88 0.67
C ARG A 485 -24.50 -11.58 0.96
N ASN A 486 -23.54 -11.40 0.06
CA ASN A 486 -22.10 -11.57 0.34
C ASN A 486 -21.46 -10.20 0.60
N PHE A 487 -20.76 -10.11 1.74
CA PHE A 487 -19.94 -8.96 2.10
C PHE A 487 -18.47 -9.28 1.89
N ASP A 488 -17.99 -8.98 0.70
CA ASP A 488 -16.61 -9.24 0.32
C ASP A 488 -15.70 -8.13 0.81
N PHE A 489 -14.78 -8.48 1.71
CA PHE A 489 -13.79 -7.58 2.29
C PHE A 489 -12.50 -8.36 2.60
N GLU A 490 -11.36 -7.97 2.03
CA GLU A 490 -10.09 -8.61 2.33
C GLU A 490 -9.33 -7.87 3.45
N ALA A 491 -9.66 -8.17 4.71
CA ALA A 491 -9.02 -7.53 5.87
C ALA A 491 -8.24 -8.48 6.79
N GLY A 492 -8.03 -9.73 6.36
CA GLY A 492 -7.34 -10.75 7.14
C GLY A 492 -8.30 -11.80 7.72
N LYS A 493 -7.73 -12.90 8.21
CA LYS A 493 -8.50 -14.09 8.62
C LYS A 493 -9.48 -13.83 9.76
N VAL A 494 -9.11 -12.97 10.72
CA VAL A 494 -9.95 -12.66 11.89
C VAL A 494 -11.32 -12.08 11.52
N PHE A 495 -11.41 -11.35 10.40
CA PHE A 495 -12.69 -10.79 9.93
C PHE A 495 -13.62 -11.84 9.33
N ASP A 496 -13.11 -13.05 9.03
CA ASP A 496 -13.89 -14.21 8.61
C ASP A 496 -14.05 -15.26 9.73
N GLU A 497 -13.03 -15.47 10.56
CA GLU A 497 -13.05 -16.49 11.62
C GLU A 497 -13.89 -16.03 12.84
N ASP A 498 -13.78 -14.77 13.26
CA ASP A 498 -14.39 -14.27 14.50
C ASP A 498 -15.62 -13.39 14.25
N LYS A 499 -16.53 -13.89 13.41
CA LYS A 499 -17.80 -13.20 13.12
C LYS A 499 -18.65 -13.09 14.37
N ALA A 500 -19.32 -11.94 14.52
CA ALA A 500 -20.21 -11.69 15.64
C ALA A 500 -21.65 -11.41 15.18
N VAL A 501 -22.60 -12.02 15.91
CA VAL A 501 -24.02 -11.69 15.86
C VAL A 501 -24.39 -11.01 17.16
N LEU A 502 -24.70 -9.72 17.08
CA LEU A 502 -25.00 -8.88 18.23
C LEU A 502 -26.50 -8.66 18.35
N TYR A 503 -27.09 -9.12 19.45
CA TYR A 503 -28.45 -8.86 19.86
C TYR A 503 -28.46 -7.64 20.78
N VAL A 504 -29.17 -6.59 20.39
CA VAL A 504 -29.16 -5.31 21.09
C VAL A 504 -30.57 -4.96 21.57
N TRP A 505 -30.71 -4.77 22.88
CA TRP A 505 -31.92 -4.26 23.52
C TRP A 505 -31.63 -2.87 24.08
N PRO A 506 -31.84 -1.80 23.28
CA PRO A 506 -31.59 -0.45 23.76
C PRO A 506 -32.70 -0.01 24.74
N GLU A 507 -32.37 0.88 25.67
CA GLU A 507 -33.38 1.50 26.55
C GLU A 507 -34.40 2.34 25.78
N LYS A 508 -33.96 2.92 24.66
CA LYS A 508 -34.79 3.71 23.73
C LYS A 508 -34.60 3.21 22.31
N GLY A 509 -35.69 3.01 21.59
CA GLY A 509 -35.70 2.53 20.21
C GLY A 509 -36.10 1.05 20.10
N ILE A 510 -36.01 0.53 18.88
CA ILE A 510 -36.42 -0.82 18.51
C ILE A 510 -35.27 -1.78 18.82
N PRO A 511 -35.52 -2.92 19.51
CA PRO A 511 -34.51 -3.98 19.62
C PRO A 511 -34.12 -4.56 18.26
N TYR A 512 -32.85 -4.90 18.07
CA TYR A 512 -32.34 -5.36 16.78
C TYR A 512 -31.22 -6.38 16.90
N VAL A 513 -30.98 -7.10 15.82
CA VAL A 513 -29.86 -8.00 15.62
C VAL A 513 -29.04 -7.51 14.45
N HIS A 514 -27.72 -7.54 14.56
CA HIS A 514 -26.84 -7.26 13.44
C HIS A 514 -25.64 -8.20 13.41
N VAL A 515 -25.07 -8.35 12.22
CA VAL A 515 -23.86 -9.12 11.95
C VAL A 515 -22.72 -8.13 11.75
N ALA A 516 -21.66 -8.28 12.53
CA ALA A 516 -20.48 -7.43 12.52
C ALA A 516 -19.30 -8.18 13.18
N TRP A 517 -18.37 -7.45 13.79
CA TRP A 517 -17.25 -8.00 14.55
C TRP A 517 -17.37 -7.57 16.02
N ALA A 518 -16.75 -8.35 16.89
CA ALA A 518 -16.62 -8.03 18.32
C ALA A 518 -16.08 -6.60 18.53
N GLY A 519 -16.60 -5.88 19.53
CA GLY A 519 -16.15 -4.52 19.83
C GLY A 519 -16.67 -3.44 18.88
N MET A 520 -17.37 -3.79 17.80
CA MET A 520 -18.05 -2.82 16.95
C MET A 520 -19.41 -2.44 17.56
N ALA A 521 -19.67 -1.14 17.72
CA ALA A 521 -20.98 -0.60 18.08
C ALA A 521 -21.87 -0.31 16.87
N GLY A 522 -21.27 -0.17 15.68
CA GLY A 522 -21.96 0.01 14.40
C GLY A 522 -22.39 -1.31 13.76
N ALA A 523 -23.20 -1.24 12.70
CA ALA A 523 -23.75 -2.40 11.99
C ALA A 523 -23.50 -2.32 10.47
N VAL A 524 -23.38 -3.46 9.79
CA VAL A 524 -23.28 -3.52 8.31
C VAL A 524 -24.38 -4.36 7.67
N THR A 525 -25.02 -5.23 8.44
CA THR A 525 -26.21 -6.00 8.06
C THR A 525 -27.00 -6.35 9.30
N GLY A 526 -28.32 -6.26 9.26
CA GLY A 526 -29.13 -6.65 10.40
C GLY A 526 -30.62 -6.65 10.13
N MET A 527 -31.36 -7.00 11.18
CA MET A 527 -32.82 -6.99 11.22
C MET A 527 -33.29 -6.52 12.59
N ASN A 528 -34.35 -5.71 12.63
CA ASN A 528 -34.97 -5.29 13.89
C ASN A 528 -36.27 -6.03 14.21
N LYS A 529 -36.77 -5.83 15.43
CA LYS A 529 -37.97 -6.48 15.96
C LYS A 529 -39.24 -6.20 15.15
N GLU A 530 -39.31 -5.05 14.47
CA GLU A 530 -40.43 -4.67 13.61
C GLU A 530 -40.39 -5.37 12.23
N GLY A 531 -39.31 -6.09 11.93
CA GLY A 531 -39.13 -6.80 10.67
C GLY A 531 -38.63 -5.90 9.54
N LEU A 532 -37.87 -4.86 9.84
CA LEU A 532 -37.01 -4.17 8.86
C LEU A 532 -35.64 -4.82 8.84
N SER A 533 -35.12 -5.13 7.66
CA SER A 533 -33.74 -5.54 7.43
C SER A 533 -33.01 -4.56 6.51
N ILE A 534 -31.72 -4.38 6.77
CA ILE A 534 -30.83 -3.49 6.01
C ILE A 534 -29.53 -4.20 5.67
N HIS A 535 -29.05 -3.97 4.45
CA HIS A 535 -27.88 -4.62 3.87
C HIS A 535 -27.08 -3.60 3.04
N VAL A 536 -25.81 -3.34 3.40
CA VAL A 536 -24.98 -2.33 2.72
C VAL A 536 -24.18 -2.91 1.56
N ASN A 537 -24.09 -2.20 0.45
CA ASN A 537 -23.06 -2.47 -0.57
C ASN A 537 -22.30 -1.18 -0.89
N ALA A 538 -20.97 -1.25 -0.81
CA ALA A 538 -20.05 -0.19 -1.19
C ALA A 538 -20.28 0.30 -2.62
N ALA A 539 -20.23 1.60 -2.85
CA ALA A 539 -20.32 2.21 -4.16
C ALA A 539 -19.32 3.37 -4.26
N ARG A 540 -19.12 3.91 -5.47
CA ARG A 540 -18.16 5.01 -5.69
C ARG A 540 -18.80 6.10 -6.56
N THR A 541 -18.48 7.34 -6.22
CA THR A 541 -18.92 8.56 -6.92
C THR A 541 -17.78 9.56 -6.95
N ASP A 542 -17.88 10.58 -7.81
CA ASP A 542 -16.89 11.65 -7.91
C ASP A 542 -16.95 12.68 -6.76
N GLU A 543 -17.92 12.52 -5.85
CA GLU A 543 -18.13 13.37 -4.68
C GLU A 543 -17.28 12.98 -3.46
N VAL A 544 -16.66 11.79 -3.45
CA VAL A 544 -15.84 11.32 -2.33
C VAL A 544 -14.43 11.90 -2.46
N SER A 545 -14.07 12.83 -1.58
CA SER A 545 -12.73 13.42 -1.58
C SER A 545 -12.20 13.73 -0.19
N PHE A 546 -10.88 13.89 -0.08
CA PHE A 546 -10.21 14.32 1.15
C PHE A 546 -10.81 15.64 1.66
N GLY A 547 -11.08 15.71 2.96
CA GLY A 547 -11.73 16.85 3.63
C GLY A 547 -13.26 16.74 3.76
N HIS A 548 -13.91 15.80 3.07
CA HIS A 548 -15.32 15.50 3.28
C HIS A 548 -15.45 14.46 4.41
N ILE A 549 -16.13 14.84 5.49
CA ILE A 549 -16.44 13.98 6.65
C ILE A 549 -17.94 14.08 6.95
N GLY A 550 -18.49 13.00 7.50
CA GLY A 550 -19.89 12.81 7.81
C GLY A 550 -20.09 11.66 8.81
N THR A 551 -21.33 11.22 8.97
CA THR A 551 -21.65 10.05 9.81
C THR A 551 -21.11 8.78 9.15
N PRO A 552 -20.34 7.94 9.88
CA PRO A 552 -19.90 6.65 9.38
C PRO A 552 -21.06 5.75 9.00
N VAL A 553 -20.93 5.04 7.88
CA VAL A 553 -21.94 4.14 7.35
C VAL A 553 -22.41 3.13 8.38
N SER A 554 -21.47 2.59 9.17
CA SER A 554 -21.79 1.61 10.21
C SER A 554 -22.70 2.17 11.31
N MET A 555 -22.57 3.46 11.63
CA MET A 555 -23.43 4.13 12.61
C MET A 555 -24.80 4.46 12.00
N LEU A 556 -24.85 4.88 10.73
CA LEU A 556 -26.11 5.12 10.02
C LEU A 556 -26.97 3.85 9.94
N VAL A 557 -26.40 2.72 9.52
CA VAL A 557 -27.11 1.43 9.44
C VAL A 557 -27.72 1.05 10.79
N ARG A 558 -26.96 1.28 11.87
CA ARG A 558 -27.43 1.03 13.22
C ARG A 558 -28.58 1.95 13.62
N ARG A 559 -28.54 3.23 13.25
CA ARG A 559 -29.64 4.18 13.50
C ARG A 559 -30.91 3.71 12.80
N VAL A 560 -30.81 3.28 11.53
CA VAL A 560 -31.94 2.71 10.78
C VAL A 560 -32.54 1.50 11.51
N LEU A 561 -31.70 0.55 11.95
CA LEU A 561 -32.17 -0.62 12.71
C LEU A 561 -32.87 -0.24 14.02
N ALA A 562 -32.37 0.77 14.73
CA ALA A 562 -32.89 1.18 16.03
C ALA A 562 -34.12 2.10 15.95
N GLN A 563 -34.40 2.73 14.80
CA GLN A 563 -35.40 3.82 14.70
C GLN A 563 -36.48 3.58 13.63
N CYS A 564 -36.19 2.83 12.57
CA CYS A 564 -37.09 2.70 11.42
C CYS A 564 -37.80 1.35 11.40
N SER A 565 -38.99 1.31 10.83
CA SER A 565 -39.83 0.12 10.67
C SER A 565 -40.44 -0.03 9.27
N THR A 566 -40.40 1.03 8.47
CA THR A 566 -40.86 1.08 7.08
C THR A 566 -39.75 1.55 6.15
N ILE A 567 -39.96 1.37 4.84
CA ILE A 567 -39.05 1.85 3.79
C ILE A 567 -38.96 3.38 3.82
N ASP A 568 -40.08 4.08 3.97
CA ASP A 568 -40.13 5.54 3.94
C ASP A 568 -39.38 6.15 5.14
N GLU A 569 -39.57 5.60 6.34
CA GLU A 569 -38.81 6.02 7.55
C GLU A 569 -37.30 5.81 7.37
N ALA A 570 -36.89 4.72 6.71
CA ALA A 570 -35.48 4.46 6.42
C ALA A 570 -34.93 5.42 5.35
N TYR A 571 -35.71 5.71 4.31
CA TYR A 571 -35.33 6.66 3.27
C TYR A 571 -35.15 8.07 3.81
N GLU A 572 -36.09 8.56 4.62
CA GLU A 572 -36.00 9.89 5.25
C GLU A 572 -34.73 10.00 6.10
N LEU A 573 -34.47 9.03 6.99
CA LEU A 573 -33.29 9.03 7.84
C LEU A 573 -31.97 8.99 7.04
N ILE A 574 -31.90 8.15 5.99
CA ILE A 574 -30.70 8.04 5.15
C ILE A 574 -30.50 9.31 4.31
N ASN A 575 -31.58 9.88 3.78
CA ASN A 575 -31.53 11.10 2.97
C ASN A 575 -31.05 12.31 3.79
N GLU A 576 -31.55 12.46 5.01
CA GLU A 576 -31.18 13.57 5.92
C GLU A 576 -29.79 13.42 6.53
N THR A 577 -29.26 12.19 6.59
CA THR A 577 -27.94 11.95 7.18
C THR A 577 -26.84 12.39 6.22
N GLN A 578 -25.99 13.30 6.69
CA GLN A 578 -24.74 13.62 6.00
C GLN A 578 -23.76 12.45 6.13
N VAL A 579 -23.38 11.85 5.00
CA VAL A 579 -22.34 10.81 4.89
C VAL A 579 -21.14 11.38 4.13
N PHE A 580 -20.00 10.71 4.20
CA PHE A 580 -18.79 11.13 3.48
C PHE A 580 -18.25 10.11 2.48
N VAL A 581 -18.92 8.97 2.38
CA VAL A 581 -18.70 7.97 1.32
C VAL A 581 -20.02 7.66 0.62
N SER A 582 -19.92 6.96 -0.49
CA SER A 582 -21.08 6.55 -1.27
C SER A 582 -21.39 5.08 -1.06
N ASP A 583 -22.64 4.78 -0.76
CA ASP A 583 -23.08 3.43 -0.44
C ASP A 583 -24.51 3.21 -0.94
N THR A 584 -24.86 1.94 -1.09
CA THR A 584 -26.22 1.52 -1.39
C THR A 584 -26.76 0.67 -0.25
N TYR A 585 -28.02 0.91 0.13
CA TYR A 585 -28.68 0.27 1.25
C TYR A 585 -29.90 -0.50 0.74
N MET A 586 -29.80 -1.82 0.70
CA MET A 586 -30.95 -2.67 0.40
C MET A 586 -31.81 -2.78 1.67
N ILE A 587 -33.00 -2.18 1.62
CA ILE A 587 -33.98 -2.18 2.70
C ILE A 587 -35.12 -3.11 2.31
N ALA A 588 -35.46 -4.03 3.21
CA ALA A 588 -36.60 -4.93 3.05
C ALA A 588 -37.41 -4.94 4.34
N THR A 589 -38.72 -4.79 4.25
CA THR A 589 -39.56 -4.67 5.46
C THR A 589 -40.77 -5.59 5.42
N ARG A 590 -41.16 -6.09 6.59
CA ARG A 590 -42.38 -6.87 6.78
C ARG A 590 -43.64 -6.03 6.60
N LYS A 591 -43.59 -4.73 6.95
CA LYS A 591 -44.72 -3.80 6.82
C LYS A 591 -45.04 -3.50 5.35
N ASP A 592 -44.03 -3.20 4.55
CA ASP A 592 -44.18 -2.87 3.13
C ASP A 592 -44.23 -4.10 2.23
N LYS A 593 -43.80 -5.27 2.75
CA LYS A 593 -43.79 -6.58 2.05
C LYS A 593 -43.01 -6.56 0.73
N ARG A 594 -41.99 -5.73 0.66
CA ARG A 594 -41.11 -5.55 -0.51
C ARG A 594 -39.72 -5.09 -0.06
N ALA A 595 -38.81 -5.00 -1.02
CA ALA A 595 -37.50 -4.41 -0.85
C ALA A 595 -37.24 -3.28 -1.84
N VAL A 596 -36.35 -2.36 -1.46
CA VAL A 596 -35.80 -1.27 -2.27
C VAL A 596 -34.29 -1.17 -2.07
N VAL A 597 -33.60 -0.48 -2.97
CA VAL A 597 -32.22 -0.05 -2.78
C VAL A 597 -32.21 1.47 -2.66
N ILE A 598 -31.68 2.00 -1.57
CA ILE A 598 -31.45 3.43 -1.39
C ILE A 598 -29.99 3.70 -1.76
N GLU A 599 -29.76 4.54 -2.75
CA GLU A 599 -28.44 4.94 -3.25
C GLU A 599 -28.10 6.32 -2.68
N LYS A 600 -27.01 6.42 -1.91
CA LYS A 600 -26.66 7.63 -1.16
C LYS A 600 -25.19 7.99 -1.37
N SER A 601 -24.95 9.23 -1.76
CA SER A 601 -23.64 9.91 -1.74
C SER A 601 -23.69 11.09 -0.75
N PRO A 602 -22.57 11.80 -0.53
CA PRO A 602 -22.58 13.02 0.27
C PRO A 602 -23.61 14.06 -0.21
N GLY A 603 -23.75 14.25 -1.53
CA GLY A 603 -24.61 15.25 -2.15
C GLY A 603 -26.01 14.77 -2.55
N HIS A 604 -26.20 13.48 -2.84
CA HIS A 604 -27.44 12.96 -3.44
C HIS A 604 -27.96 11.73 -2.71
N CYS A 605 -29.28 11.55 -2.73
CA CYS A 605 -29.95 10.34 -2.25
C CYS A 605 -31.11 10.04 -3.20
N ALA A 606 -31.26 8.78 -3.58
CA ALA A 606 -32.37 8.32 -4.40
C ALA A 606 -32.74 6.88 -4.07
N MET A 607 -34.00 6.52 -4.31
CA MET A 607 -34.51 5.17 -4.08
C MET A 607 -34.76 4.47 -5.41
N ARG A 608 -34.31 3.22 -5.50
CA ARG A 608 -34.50 2.33 -6.63
C ARG A 608 -35.44 1.19 -6.26
N GLU A 609 -36.48 1.06 -7.08
CA GLU A 609 -37.45 -0.02 -7.01
C GLU A 609 -36.94 -1.27 -7.75
N ALA A 610 -37.66 -2.39 -7.58
CA ALA A 610 -37.40 -3.61 -8.33
C ALA A 610 -37.68 -3.44 -9.83
N ASP A 611 -36.70 -3.73 -10.66
CA ASP A 611 -36.83 -3.73 -12.12
C ASP A 611 -37.73 -4.88 -12.62
N LYS A 612 -37.85 -5.96 -11.83
CA LYS A 612 -38.67 -7.14 -12.14
C LYS A 612 -39.66 -7.41 -11.00
N PRO A 613 -40.87 -7.92 -11.28
CA PRO A 613 -41.87 -8.18 -10.24
C PRO A 613 -41.35 -9.10 -9.14
N GLY A 614 -41.09 -8.54 -7.96
CA GLY A 614 -40.64 -9.28 -6.80
C GLY A 614 -39.15 -9.61 -6.75
N LEU A 615 -38.32 -9.08 -7.66
CA LEU A 615 -36.89 -9.37 -7.70
C LEU A 615 -36.07 -8.08 -7.83
N LEU A 616 -35.16 -7.86 -6.88
CA LEU A 616 -34.29 -6.69 -6.83
C LEU A 616 -32.83 -7.13 -6.63
N LEU A 617 -31.93 -6.63 -7.46
CA LEU A 617 -30.51 -6.99 -7.45
C LEU A 617 -29.66 -5.77 -7.07
N GLN A 618 -28.50 -5.98 -6.45
CA GLN A 618 -27.52 -4.94 -6.16
C GLN A 618 -26.09 -5.50 -6.13
N THR A 619 -25.15 -4.78 -6.74
CA THR A 619 -23.70 -5.03 -6.57
C THR A 619 -23.03 -3.79 -6.01
N ASN A 620 -22.10 -3.13 -6.70
CA ASN A 620 -21.32 -2.01 -6.17
C ASN A 620 -21.41 -0.75 -7.04
N HIS A 621 -22.48 -0.60 -7.82
CA HIS A 621 -22.73 0.60 -8.63
C HIS A 621 -24.10 1.17 -8.34
N MET A 622 -24.28 2.44 -8.68
CA MET A 622 -25.53 3.18 -8.53
C MET A 622 -26.20 3.36 -9.90
N LEU A 623 -27.53 3.22 -9.95
CA LEU A 623 -28.32 3.19 -11.18
C LEU A 623 -29.39 4.30 -11.26
N THR A 624 -29.68 4.97 -10.15
CA THR A 624 -30.68 6.05 -10.12
C THR A 624 -30.21 7.28 -10.89
N GLU A 625 -31.17 8.11 -11.30
CA GLU A 625 -30.94 9.26 -12.18
C GLU A 625 -29.83 10.23 -11.69
N PRO A 626 -29.71 10.55 -10.39
CA PRO A 626 -28.62 11.40 -9.90
C PRO A 626 -27.20 10.87 -10.21
N PHE A 627 -27.03 9.55 -10.31
CA PHE A 627 -25.73 8.91 -10.51
C PHE A 627 -25.47 8.47 -11.95
N ALA A 628 -26.44 8.66 -12.86
CA ALA A 628 -26.30 8.34 -14.28
C ALA A 628 -25.24 9.23 -14.97
N GLY A 629 -24.98 10.42 -14.43
CA GLY A 629 -23.97 11.37 -14.90
C GLY A 629 -22.56 11.12 -14.39
N ASP A 630 -22.43 10.52 -13.21
CA ASP A 630 -21.20 10.44 -12.41
C ASP A 630 -20.06 9.68 -13.11
N ALA A 631 -18.87 10.30 -13.16
CA ALA A 631 -17.73 9.76 -13.91
C ALA A 631 -17.10 8.53 -13.23
N VAL A 632 -16.99 8.52 -11.90
CA VAL A 632 -16.36 7.45 -11.13
C VAL A 632 -17.26 6.21 -11.11
N ASN A 633 -18.57 6.39 -10.94
CA ASN A 633 -19.57 5.33 -11.03
C ASN A 633 -19.57 4.70 -12.44
N LYS A 634 -19.51 5.50 -13.50
CA LYS A 634 -19.37 5.00 -14.89
C LYS A 634 -18.09 4.18 -15.07
N GLU A 635 -16.96 4.70 -14.60
CA GLU A 635 -15.69 3.97 -14.68
C GLU A 635 -15.79 2.63 -13.93
N GLN A 636 -16.44 2.61 -12.76
CA GLN A 636 -16.68 1.39 -12.01
C GLN A 636 -17.57 0.39 -12.77
N ILE A 637 -18.65 0.84 -13.39
CA ILE A 637 -19.54 0.02 -14.22
C ILE A 637 -18.79 -0.59 -15.40
N GLU A 638 -17.92 0.17 -16.05
CA GLU A 638 -17.21 -0.25 -17.26
C GLU A 638 -15.97 -1.10 -16.99
N ARG A 639 -15.18 -0.72 -15.99
CA ARG A 639 -13.83 -1.26 -15.75
C ARG A 639 -13.73 -2.19 -14.54
N ALA A 640 -14.73 -2.21 -13.64
CA ALA A 640 -14.72 -3.08 -12.45
C ALA A 640 -15.49 -4.40 -12.63
N THR A 641 -15.60 -5.21 -11.57
CA THR A 641 -16.30 -6.51 -11.59
C THR A 641 -17.82 -6.40 -11.38
N THR A 642 -18.31 -5.22 -11.01
CA THR A 642 -19.69 -5.01 -10.55
C THR A 642 -20.73 -5.42 -11.59
N THR A 643 -20.55 -5.05 -12.85
CA THR A 643 -21.46 -5.39 -13.96
C THR A 643 -21.41 -6.87 -14.29
N TYR A 644 -20.23 -7.49 -14.22
CA TYR A 644 -20.07 -8.92 -14.47
C TYR A 644 -20.82 -9.73 -13.41
N ARG A 645 -20.62 -9.41 -12.11
CA ARG A 645 -21.32 -10.05 -11.00
C ARG A 645 -22.83 -9.81 -11.06
N TRP A 646 -23.27 -8.62 -11.44
CA TRP A 646 -24.68 -8.31 -11.64
C TRP A 646 -25.31 -9.24 -12.69
N GLN A 647 -24.69 -9.37 -13.86
CA GLN A 647 -25.17 -10.24 -14.93
C GLN A 647 -25.23 -11.71 -14.48
N ARG A 648 -24.21 -12.18 -13.75
CA ARG A 648 -24.21 -13.54 -13.20
C ARG A 648 -25.31 -13.74 -12.15
N LEU A 649 -25.52 -12.76 -11.28
CA LEU A 649 -26.59 -12.77 -10.29
C LEU A 649 -27.97 -12.79 -10.94
N GLU A 650 -28.16 -12.04 -12.03
CA GLU A 650 -29.37 -12.07 -12.84
C GLU A 650 -29.63 -13.46 -13.42
N GLU A 651 -28.64 -14.07 -14.08
CA GLU A 651 -28.75 -15.44 -14.63
C GLU A 651 -29.21 -16.46 -13.57
N LEU A 652 -28.63 -16.39 -12.37
CA LEU A 652 -28.91 -17.32 -11.29
C LEU A 652 -30.29 -17.07 -10.66
N THR A 653 -30.62 -15.82 -10.36
CA THR A 653 -31.91 -15.48 -9.75
C THR A 653 -33.09 -15.75 -10.69
N GLU A 654 -32.94 -15.51 -11.99
CA GLU A 654 -33.94 -15.85 -13.00
C GLU A 654 -34.15 -17.36 -13.14
N ARG A 655 -33.06 -18.15 -13.09
CA ARG A 655 -33.13 -19.62 -13.14
C ARG A 655 -33.98 -20.21 -12.02
N HIS A 656 -34.05 -19.53 -10.88
CA HIS A 656 -34.78 -19.98 -9.69
C HIS A 656 -36.07 -19.20 -9.42
N LEU A 657 -36.56 -18.39 -10.37
CA LEU A 657 -37.73 -17.55 -10.19
C LEU A 657 -38.95 -18.33 -9.68
N GLY A 658 -39.52 -17.87 -8.57
CA GLY A 658 -40.69 -18.49 -7.90
C GLY A 658 -40.36 -19.64 -6.96
N SER A 659 -39.09 -20.01 -6.84
CA SER A 659 -38.62 -21.07 -5.94
C SER A 659 -37.62 -20.62 -4.90
N ILE A 660 -37.11 -19.37 -5.00
CA ILE A 660 -36.08 -18.85 -4.11
C ILE A 660 -36.52 -18.95 -2.65
N ASP A 661 -35.81 -19.77 -1.88
CA ASP A 661 -35.90 -19.93 -0.44
C ASP A 661 -34.48 -19.83 0.15
N PRO A 662 -34.29 -19.95 1.49
CA PRO A 662 -32.95 -19.84 2.08
C PRO A 662 -31.92 -20.84 1.52
N THR A 663 -32.34 -22.03 1.06
CA THR A 663 -31.42 -23.02 0.49
C THR A 663 -30.93 -22.58 -0.87
N ILE A 664 -31.84 -22.14 -1.75
CA ILE A 664 -31.47 -21.61 -3.07
C ILE A 664 -30.66 -20.31 -2.92
N ALA A 665 -30.99 -19.46 -1.94
CA ALA A 665 -30.20 -18.26 -1.67
C ALA A 665 -28.75 -18.61 -1.30
N GLN A 666 -28.53 -19.67 -0.51
CA GLN A 666 -27.20 -20.17 -0.20
C GLN A 666 -26.46 -20.67 -1.46
N GLU A 667 -27.15 -21.36 -2.38
CA GLU A 667 -26.57 -21.81 -3.64
C GLU A 667 -26.10 -20.64 -4.50
N ILE A 668 -26.93 -19.59 -4.64
CA ILE A 668 -26.61 -18.37 -5.39
C ILE A 668 -25.39 -17.67 -4.77
N LEU A 669 -25.36 -17.50 -3.45
CA LEU A 669 -24.26 -16.84 -2.73
C LEU A 669 -22.95 -17.66 -2.75
N ARG A 670 -23.00 -18.94 -3.12
CA ARG A 670 -21.84 -19.85 -3.29
C ARG A 670 -21.44 -20.06 -4.75
N ASP A 671 -21.99 -19.30 -5.68
CA ASP A 671 -21.67 -19.46 -7.10
C ASP A 671 -20.27 -18.90 -7.42
N ARG A 672 -19.42 -19.77 -7.97
CA ARG A 672 -18.02 -19.48 -8.32
C ARG A 672 -17.80 -19.36 -9.84
N LYS A 673 -18.88 -19.43 -10.62
CA LYS A 673 -18.80 -19.50 -12.08
C LYS A 673 -18.88 -18.12 -12.70
N GLY A 674 -18.38 -18.04 -13.93
CA GLY A 674 -18.60 -16.89 -14.80
C GLY A 674 -19.97 -16.93 -15.46
N ARG A 675 -20.25 -15.89 -16.26
CA ARG A 675 -21.45 -15.77 -17.09
C ARG A 675 -21.62 -17.01 -17.99
N GLY A 676 -22.85 -17.44 -18.20
CA GLY A 676 -23.16 -18.64 -18.98
C GLY A 676 -22.56 -19.93 -18.39
N ASP A 677 -22.42 -20.00 -17.07
CA ASP A 677 -21.82 -21.12 -16.32
C ASP A 677 -20.35 -21.44 -16.71
N LYS A 678 -19.63 -20.45 -17.29
CA LYS A 678 -18.21 -20.58 -17.66
C LYS A 678 -17.34 -20.87 -16.44
N ASP A 679 -16.43 -21.81 -16.57
CA ASP A 679 -15.41 -22.08 -15.56
C ASP A 679 -14.26 -21.07 -15.69
N ILE A 680 -14.22 -20.13 -14.75
CA ILE A 680 -13.27 -19.01 -14.70
C ILE A 680 -12.18 -19.20 -13.62
N GLY A 681 -12.11 -20.40 -13.04
CA GLY A 681 -11.18 -20.76 -11.96
C GLY A 681 -11.58 -20.22 -10.58
N LEU A 682 -11.02 -20.85 -9.54
CA LEU A 682 -11.27 -20.46 -8.14
C LEU A 682 -10.66 -19.08 -7.86
N GLY A 683 -11.34 -18.29 -7.03
CA GLY A 683 -10.84 -16.99 -6.58
C GLY A 683 -10.99 -15.84 -7.59
N ASN A 684 -11.58 -16.08 -8.76
CA ASN A 684 -11.80 -15.03 -9.75
C ASN A 684 -12.86 -14.02 -9.25
N ARG A 685 -12.49 -12.73 -9.17
CA ARG A 685 -13.33 -11.64 -8.65
C ARG A 685 -14.59 -11.33 -9.48
N ASN A 686 -14.72 -11.93 -10.66
CA ASN A 686 -15.94 -11.86 -11.47
C ASN A 686 -17.06 -12.79 -10.93
N ALA A 687 -16.73 -13.79 -10.10
CA ALA A 687 -17.71 -14.66 -9.47
C ALA A 687 -18.45 -13.97 -8.31
N ILE A 688 -19.61 -14.52 -7.91
CA ILE A 688 -20.34 -14.08 -6.71
C ILE A 688 -19.60 -14.48 -5.43
N ASP A 689 -19.03 -15.68 -5.41
CA ASP A 689 -18.14 -16.17 -4.37
C ASP A 689 -16.70 -16.26 -4.91
N ALA A 690 -15.93 -15.19 -4.67
CA ALA A 690 -14.50 -15.18 -4.97
C ALA A 690 -13.65 -15.72 -3.80
N GLY A 691 -14.26 -16.33 -2.77
CA GLY A 691 -13.55 -16.85 -1.59
C GLY A 691 -12.90 -15.75 -0.75
N ILE A 692 -13.61 -14.64 -0.56
CA ILE A 692 -13.20 -13.48 0.26
C ILE A 692 -14.33 -12.86 1.08
N CYS A 693 -15.48 -13.52 1.10
CA CYS A 693 -16.64 -13.02 1.80
C CYS A 693 -16.37 -13.06 3.31
N CYS A 694 -16.35 -11.91 3.97
CA CYS A 694 -16.30 -11.81 5.43
C CYS A 694 -17.64 -12.16 6.07
N HIS A 695 -18.77 -11.73 5.48
CA HIS A 695 -20.09 -12.07 6.00
C HIS A 695 -21.01 -12.48 4.86
N SER A 696 -21.41 -13.74 4.81
CA SER A 696 -22.54 -14.14 3.98
C SER A 696 -23.78 -14.32 4.84
N VAL A 697 -24.83 -13.56 4.51
CA VAL A 697 -26.06 -13.48 5.31
C VAL A 697 -27.26 -13.69 4.42
N ILE A 698 -28.16 -14.57 4.84
CA ILE A 698 -29.47 -14.77 4.26
C ILE A 698 -30.51 -14.35 5.29
N THR A 699 -31.46 -13.54 4.86
CA THR A 699 -32.51 -12.97 5.69
C THR A 699 -33.86 -13.41 5.18
N ASN A 700 -34.67 -14.03 6.03
CA ASN A 700 -36.10 -14.19 5.77
C ASN A 700 -36.86 -13.16 6.60
N VAL A 701 -37.22 -12.06 5.94
CA VAL A 701 -37.91 -10.92 6.58
C VAL A 701 -39.32 -11.30 7.01
N THR A 702 -39.94 -12.23 6.29
CA THR A 702 -41.31 -12.70 6.58
C THR A 702 -41.35 -13.47 7.89
N THR A 703 -40.42 -14.41 8.10
CA THR A 703 -40.38 -15.25 9.32
C THR A 703 -39.57 -14.62 10.45
N GLY A 704 -38.74 -13.62 10.17
CA GLY A 704 -37.87 -12.99 11.17
C GLY A 704 -36.67 -13.86 11.52
N GLU A 705 -36.01 -14.40 10.50
CA GLU A 705 -34.88 -15.31 10.62
C GLU A 705 -33.67 -14.81 9.82
N LEU A 706 -32.48 -15.05 10.35
CA LEU A 706 -31.21 -14.85 9.63
C LEU A 706 -30.45 -16.18 9.57
N TRP A 707 -29.61 -16.34 8.56
CA TRP A 707 -28.58 -17.37 8.48
C TRP A 707 -27.25 -16.70 8.20
N VAL A 708 -26.24 -17.01 9.00
CA VAL A 708 -24.89 -16.41 8.89
C VAL A 708 -23.88 -17.50 8.60
N SER A 709 -23.05 -17.32 7.56
CA SER A 709 -22.02 -18.28 7.21
C SER A 709 -20.89 -18.31 8.26
N ALA A 710 -20.69 -19.47 8.89
CA ALA A 710 -19.49 -19.76 9.68
C ALA A 710 -18.25 -19.82 8.79
N ALA A 711 -17.06 -19.67 9.39
CA ALA A 711 -15.81 -19.78 8.65
C ALA A 711 -15.59 -21.19 8.06
N PRO A 712 -14.83 -21.31 6.96
CA PRO A 712 -14.26 -20.22 6.18
C PRO A 712 -15.24 -19.65 5.14
N HIS A 713 -15.37 -18.33 5.09
CA HIS A 713 -16.20 -17.56 4.14
C HIS A 713 -17.60 -18.15 3.94
N THR A 714 -18.00 -18.38 2.69
CA THR A 714 -19.26 -19.03 2.29
C THR A 714 -19.18 -20.57 2.39
N TYR A 715 -17.99 -21.15 2.56
CA TYR A 715 -17.78 -22.60 2.57
C TYR A 715 -18.30 -23.23 3.85
N GLY A 716 -18.27 -22.50 4.97
CA GLY A 716 -18.79 -22.97 6.25
C GLY A 716 -20.30 -23.19 6.27
N LYS A 717 -20.78 -23.78 7.36
CA LYS A 717 -22.21 -24.00 7.63
C LYS A 717 -22.89 -22.66 7.84
N TYR A 718 -24.14 -22.51 7.41
CA TYR A 718 -24.90 -21.28 7.65
C TYR A 718 -25.76 -21.49 8.89
N ILE A 719 -25.40 -20.77 9.94
CA ILE A 719 -25.96 -20.92 11.28
C ILE A 719 -27.23 -20.07 11.38
N ARG A 720 -28.36 -20.71 11.70
CA ARG A 720 -29.66 -20.04 11.83
C ARG A 720 -29.69 -19.21 13.11
N ILE A 721 -30.19 -17.99 12.99
CA ILE A 721 -30.45 -17.03 14.06
C ILE A 721 -31.95 -16.69 14.06
N PRO A 722 -32.72 -17.16 15.06
CA PRO A 722 -34.15 -16.87 15.15
C PRO A 722 -34.37 -15.45 15.73
N VAL A 723 -34.16 -14.42 14.91
CA VAL A 723 -34.16 -13.01 15.32
C VAL A 723 -35.43 -12.64 16.09
N GLN A 724 -36.61 -12.93 15.54
CA GLN A 724 -37.88 -12.59 16.19
C GLN A 724 -37.98 -13.19 17.60
N GLN A 725 -37.71 -14.49 17.72
CA GLN A 725 -37.76 -15.21 18.99
C GLN A 725 -36.76 -14.69 20.02
N MET A 726 -35.53 -14.38 19.58
CA MET A 726 -34.49 -13.84 20.44
C MET A 726 -34.86 -12.45 20.98
N LEU A 727 -35.32 -11.57 20.10
CA LEU A 727 -35.70 -10.20 20.49
C LEU A 727 -36.96 -10.16 21.37
N GLU A 728 -37.90 -11.09 21.18
CA GLU A 728 -39.08 -11.25 22.04
C GLU A 728 -38.76 -11.82 23.42
N ALA A 729 -37.83 -12.78 23.52
CA ALA A 729 -37.39 -13.33 24.79
C ALA A 729 -36.72 -12.27 25.70
N GLY A 730 -36.16 -11.22 25.11
CA GLY A 730 -35.53 -10.12 25.83
C GLY A 730 -34.17 -10.49 26.43
N PRO A 731 -33.47 -9.53 27.04
CA PRO A 731 -32.09 -9.71 27.50
C PRO A 731 -31.96 -10.78 28.59
N GLN A 732 -32.97 -10.95 29.44
CA GLN A 732 -32.94 -11.90 30.56
C GLN A 732 -33.06 -13.37 30.13
N PHE A 733 -33.83 -13.66 29.07
CA PHE A 733 -34.16 -15.04 28.66
C PHE A 733 -33.59 -15.44 27.30
N SER A 734 -33.12 -14.49 26.50
CA SER A 734 -32.55 -14.73 25.15
C SER A 734 -31.43 -15.77 25.15
N VAL A 735 -30.53 -15.74 26.14
CA VAL A 735 -29.44 -16.73 26.29
C VAL A 735 -29.96 -18.17 26.44
N ARG A 736 -31.20 -18.35 26.88
CA ARG A 736 -31.88 -19.65 27.08
C ARG A 736 -32.81 -20.03 25.94
N VAL A 737 -32.87 -19.25 24.85
CA VAL A 737 -33.62 -19.64 23.65
C VAL A 737 -32.97 -20.87 23.04
N LYS A 738 -33.75 -21.95 22.89
CA LYS A 738 -33.28 -23.21 22.30
C LYS A 738 -33.06 -23.04 20.82
N MET A 739 -31.84 -23.35 20.36
CA MET A 739 -31.52 -23.42 18.95
C MET A 739 -31.87 -24.78 18.38
N ASN A 740 -32.25 -24.82 17.09
CA ASN A 740 -32.52 -26.05 16.38
C ASN A 740 -31.52 -26.22 15.23
N PRO A 741 -30.40 -26.95 15.45
CA PRO A 741 -29.37 -27.14 14.43
C PRO A 741 -29.86 -27.81 13.14
N ALA A 742 -31.01 -28.50 13.18
CA ALA A 742 -31.61 -29.09 11.97
C ALA A 742 -32.15 -28.05 10.97
N GLN A 743 -32.25 -26.79 11.37
CA GLN A 743 -32.66 -25.67 10.51
C GLN A 743 -31.48 -24.82 10.01
N ASP A 744 -30.25 -25.18 10.39
CA ASP A 744 -29.06 -24.59 9.79
C ASP A 744 -28.88 -25.12 8.36
N LEU A 745 -28.28 -24.32 7.47
CA LEU A 745 -27.99 -24.78 6.11
C LEU A 745 -26.59 -25.40 6.05
N PRO A 746 -26.40 -26.48 5.27
CA PRO A 746 -25.19 -27.31 5.35
C PRO A 746 -23.93 -26.57 4.89
N ARG A 747 -22.77 -27.09 5.33
CA ARG A 747 -21.46 -26.73 4.81
C ARG A 747 -21.40 -27.00 3.31
N ASP A 748 -20.60 -26.22 2.57
CA ASP A 748 -20.34 -26.48 1.16
C ASP A 748 -19.66 -27.85 1.00
N PRO A 749 -20.20 -28.78 0.19
CA PRO A 749 -19.59 -30.09 -0.02
C PRO A 749 -18.23 -30.01 -0.73
N ARG A 750 -17.89 -28.90 -1.40
CA ARG A 750 -16.65 -28.69 -2.17
C ARG A 750 -15.43 -28.33 -1.31
N GLY A 751 -15.40 -28.77 -0.04
CA GLY A 751 -14.37 -28.43 0.95
C GLY A 751 -12.91 -28.41 0.48
N PRO A 752 -12.41 -29.42 -0.29
CA PRO A 752 -11.03 -29.45 -0.79
C PRO A 752 -10.64 -28.24 -1.65
N GLU A 753 -11.59 -27.64 -2.39
CA GLU A 753 -11.32 -26.49 -3.26
C GLU A 753 -10.87 -25.24 -2.48
N TYR A 754 -11.27 -25.10 -1.21
CA TYR A 754 -10.87 -23.96 -0.39
C TYR A 754 -9.38 -24.01 -0.02
N GLU A 755 -8.89 -25.18 0.38
CA GLU A 755 -7.48 -25.38 0.71
C GLU A 755 -6.59 -25.13 -0.52
N ASP A 756 -7.04 -25.61 -1.68
CA ASP A 756 -6.40 -25.34 -2.96
C ASP A 756 -6.38 -23.84 -3.29
N LEU A 757 -7.46 -23.10 -3.03
CA LEU A 757 -7.50 -21.64 -3.23
C LEU A 757 -6.52 -20.89 -2.30
N VAL A 758 -6.44 -21.29 -1.03
CA VAL A 758 -5.53 -20.67 -0.05
C VAL A 758 -4.07 -20.87 -0.48
N GLU A 759 -3.69 -22.10 -0.83
CA GLU A 759 -2.34 -22.39 -1.32
C GLU A 759 -2.09 -21.72 -2.68
N PHE A 760 -3.09 -21.70 -3.57
CA PHE A 760 -3.00 -21.02 -4.87
C PHE A 760 -2.63 -19.54 -4.71
N ARG A 761 -3.34 -18.78 -3.85
CA ARG A 761 -3.03 -17.36 -3.60
C ARG A 761 -1.62 -17.14 -3.05
N LYS A 762 -1.14 -18.05 -2.21
CA LYS A 762 0.22 -18.01 -1.69
C LYS A 762 1.25 -18.24 -2.80
N GLN A 763 1.02 -19.24 -3.66
CA GLN A 763 1.89 -19.53 -4.81
C GLN A 763 1.86 -18.40 -5.84
N VAL A 764 0.72 -17.71 -6.05
CA VAL A 764 0.63 -16.52 -6.92
C VAL A 764 1.58 -15.41 -6.45
N ARG A 765 1.67 -15.16 -5.13
CA ARG A 765 2.60 -14.16 -4.59
C ARG A 765 4.06 -14.53 -4.87
N PHE A 766 4.43 -15.80 -4.71
CA PHE A 766 5.77 -16.27 -5.05
C PHE A 766 6.05 -16.19 -6.56
N ALA A 767 5.10 -16.61 -7.40
CA ALA A 767 5.24 -16.56 -8.86
C ALA A 767 5.48 -15.13 -9.32
N ARG A 768 4.70 -14.17 -8.80
CA ARG A 768 4.86 -12.74 -9.07
C ARG A 768 6.26 -12.24 -8.70
N ALA A 769 6.69 -12.50 -7.46
CA ALA A 769 8.01 -12.06 -6.99
C ALA A 769 9.15 -12.60 -7.87
N PHE A 770 9.18 -13.92 -8.12
CA PHE A 770 10.24 -14.52 -8.93
C PHE A 770 10.21 -14.06 -10.40
N ILE A 771 9.04 -13.83 -10.98
CA ILE A 771 8.91 -13.34 -12.36
C ILE A 771 9.26 -11.85 -12.48
N GLU A 772 9.07 -11.05 -11.43
CA GLU A 772 9.48 -9.65 -11.39
C GLU A 772 11.00 -9.47 -11.21
N ASP A 773 11.65 -10.42 -10.54
CA ASP A 773 13.10 -10.50 -10.38
C ASP A 773 13.81 -11.26 -11.51
N ASP A 774 13.08 -11.63 -12.58
CA ASP A 774 13.56 -12.41 -13.73
C ASP A 774 14.19 -13.78 -13.35
N GLU A 775 13.78 -14.37 -12.22
CA GLU A 775 14.29 -15.65 -11.69
C GLU A 775 13.49 -16.86 -12.22
N ALA A 776 13.61 -17.15 -13.52
CA ALA A 776 12.81 -18.19 -14.20
C ALA A 776 12.91 -19.59 -13.55
N ASP A 777 14.08 -20.00 -13.07
CA ASP A 777 14.29 -21.32 -12.45
C ASP A 777 13.54 -21.47 -11.12
N LYS A 778 13.38 -20.38 -10.35
CA LYS A 778 12.60 -20.39 -9.11
C LYS A 778 11.11 -20.27 -9.39
N ALA A 779 10.73 -19.53 -10.44
CA ALA A 779 9.34 -19.39 -10.87
C ALA A 779 8.76 -20.71 -11.40
N GLU A 780 9.54 -21.53 -12.10
CA GLU A 780 9.03 -22.76 -12.73
C GLU A 780 8.31 -23.75 -11.80
N PRO A 781 8.88 -24.20 -10.67
CA PRO A 781 8.18 -25.11 -9.77
C PRO A 781 6.89 -24.50 -9.20
N VAL A 782 6.90 -23.19 -8.90
CA VAL A 782 5.72 -22.46 -8.41
C VAL A 782 4.62 -22.43 -9.47
N VAL A 783 4.95 -22.09 -10.71
CA VAL A 783 3.99 -22.03 -11.83
C VAL A 783 3.41 -23.42 -12.14
N ARG A 784 4.19 -24.49 -11.99
CA ARG A 784 3.66 -25.87 -12.09
C ARG A 784 2.65 -26.17 -10.97
N THR A 785 2.93 -25.73 -9.75
CA THR A 785 1.97 -25.86 -8.64
C THR A 785 0.68 -25.09 -8.93
N LEU A 786 0.74 -23.88 -9.48
CA LEU A 786 -0.45 -23.13 -9.89
C LEU A 786 -1.33 -23.91 -10.89
N GLN A 787 -0.70 -24.57 -11.87
CA GLN A 787 -1.41 -25.41 -12.84
C GLN A 787 -2.14 -26.58 -12.21
N ASN A 788 -1.58 -27.17 -11.15
CA ASN A 788 -2.20 -28.29 -10.45
C ASN A 788 -3.36 -27.84 -9.56
N LEU A 789 -3.19 -26.73 -8.85
CA LEU A 789 -4.19 -26.22 -7.90
C LEU A 789 -5.40 -25.57 -8.59
N ASN A 790 -5.16 -24.76 -9.64
CA ASN A 790 -6.22 -23.97 -10.26
C ASN A 790 -5.95 -23.78 -11.77
N PRO A 791 -6.06 -24.85 -12.57
CA PRO A 791 -5.73 -24.83 -14.01
C PRO A 791 -6.61 -23.89 -14.84
N LYS A 792 -7.77 -23.50 -14.32
CA LYS A 792 -8.76 -22.67 -15.02
C LYS A 792 -8.64 -21.18 -14.68
N SER A 793 -7.80 -20.82 -13.71
CA SER A 793 -7.53 -19.42 -13.40
C SER A 793 -6.75 -18.74 -14.53
N PHE A 794 -7.12 -17.51 -14.85
CA PHE A 794 -6.36 -16.67 -15.76
C PHE A 794 -4.94 -16.39 -15.24
N GLU A 795 -4.73 -16.33 -13.92
CA GLU A 795 -3.42 -16.07 -13.32
C GLU A 795 -2.46 -17.22 -13.60
N THR A 796 -2.94 -18.46 -13.55
CA THR A 796 -2.16 -19.64 -13.93
C THR A 796 -1.64 -19.53 -15.37
N SER A 797 -2.55 -19.22 -16.30
CA SER A 797 -2.20 -19.06 -17.72
C SER A 797 -1.27 -17.86 -17.94
N TYR A 798 -1.51 -16.75 -17.24
CA TYR A 798 -0.67 -15.57 -17.29
C TYR A 798 0.77 -15.83 -16.82
N PHE A 799 0.94 -16.47 -15.65
CA PHE A 799 2.28 -16.76 -15.14
C PHE A 799 2.99 -17.84 -15.95
N GLN A 800 2.27 -18.80 -16.56
CA GLN A 800 2.84 -19.68 -17.58
C GLN A 800 3.37 -18.90 -18.77
N GLY A 801 2.57 -17.96 -19.31
CA GLY A 801 3.00 -17.09 -20.41
C GLY A 801 4.23 -16.27 -20.05
N ARG A 802 4.26 -15.65 -18.87
CA ARG A 802 5.41 -14.89 -18.37
C ARG A 802 6.67 -15.74 -18.22
N LEU A 803 6.55 -16.96 -17.67
CA LEU A 803 7.68 -17.88 -17.54
C LEU A 803 8.23 -18.32 -18.90
N LEU A 804 7.34 -18.62 -19.85
CA LEU A 804 7.73 -18.98 -21.22
C LEU A 804 8.43 -17.80 -21.93
N PHE A 805 7.93 -16.58 -21.72
CA PHE A 805 8.54 -15.36 -22.22
C PHE A 805 9.97 -15.17 -21.69
N LEU A 806 10.19 -15.35 -20.38
CA LEU A 806 11.53 -15.29 -19.78
C LEU A 806 12.49 -16.36 -20.35
N LYS A 807 11.96 -17.49 -20.80
CA LYS A 807 12.72 -18.58 -21.44
C LYS A 807 12.91 -18.41 -22.94
N GLY A 808 12.50 -17.27 -23.52
CA GLY A 808 12.60 -17.01 -24.96
C GLY A 808 11.64 -17.82 -25.83
N LYS A 809 10.60 -18.43 -25.24
CA LYS A 809 9.59 -19.24 -25.95
C LYS A 809 8.36 -18.39 -26.29
N TYR A 810 8.55 -17.39 -27.15
CA TYR A 810 7.56 -16.34 -27.39
C TYR A 810 6.25 -16.85 -28.01
N ALA A 811 6.31 -17.79 -28.96
CA ALA A 811 5.11 -18.38 -29.57
C ALA A 811 4.24 -19.18 -28.58
N ASP A 812 4.86 -19.87 -27.62
CA ASP A 812 4.12 -20.57 -26.57
C ASP A 812 3.60 -19.59 -25.50
N ALA A 813 4.37 -18.53 -25.22
CA ALA A 813 3.95 -17.45 -24.32
C ALA A 813 2.71 -16.72 -24.85
N GLU A 814 2.67 -16.42 -26.15
CA GLU A 814 1.52 -15.82 -26.83
C GLU A 814 0.24 -16.62 -26.58
N LYS A 815 0.25 -17.93 -26.89
CA LYS A 815 -0.90 -18.83 -26.66
C LYS A 815 -1.37 -18.81 -25.21
N LYS A 816 -0.45 -18.71 -24.25
CA LYS A 816 -0.79 -18.65 -22.82
C LYS A 816 -1.36 -17.32 -22.39
N PHE A 817 -0.96 -16.21 -23.00
CA PHE A 817 -1.62 -14.92 -22.77
C PHE A 817 -3.01 -14.87 -23.42
N GLU A 818 -3.21 -15.49 -24.58
CA GLU A 818 -4.54 -15.65 -25.18
C GLU A 818 -5.44 -16.52 -24.32
N GLU A 819 -4.93 -17.66 -23.81
CA GLU A 819 -5.66 -18.49 -22.86
C GLU A 819 -6.03 -17.69 -21.60
N ALA A 820 -5.10 -16.90 -21.04
CA ALA A 820 -5.39 -16.06 -19.88
C ALA A 820 -6.54 -15.07 -20.16
N LEU A 821 -6.57 -14.43 -21.33
CA LEU A 821 -7.67 -13.52 -21.71
C LEU A 821 -9.01 -14.25 -21.88
N ASP A 822 -9.01 -15.50 -22.35
CA ASP A 822 -10.22 -16.33 -22.43
C ASP A 822 -10.71 -16.82 -21.05
N ARG A 823 -9.91 -16.76 -19.98
CA ARG A 823 -10.34 -17.12 -18.61
C ARG A 823 -11.05 -15.98 -17.86
N ASP A 824 -11.59 -15.01 -18.59
CA ASP A 824 -12.26 -13.82 -18.06
C ASP A 824 -11.48 -13.17 -16.89
N PRO A 825 -10.28 -12.59 -17.14
CA PRO A 825 -9.58 -11.82 -16.13
C PRO A 825 -10.50 -10.74 -15.56
N HIS A 826 -10.41 -10.57 -14.24
CA HIS A 826 -11.16 -9.55 -13.53
C HIS A 826 -10.49 -8.18 -13.68
N TYR A 827 -11.28 -7.11 -13.70
CA TYR A 827 -10.86 -5.73 -14.01
C TYR A 827 -10.34 -5.50 -15.43
N GLU A 828 -10.62 -4.32 -15.99
CA GLU A 828 -10.11 -3.97 -17.33
C GLU A 828 -8.60 -3.72 -17.32
N ALA A 829 -8.03 -3.15 -16.25
CA ALA A 829 -6.60 -2.90 -16.13
C ALA A 829 -5.76 -4.19 -16.19
N VAL A 830 -6.25 -5.29 -15.62
CA VAL A 830 -5.59 -6.60 -15.69
C VAL A 830 -5.63 -7.14 -17.12
N ARG A 831 -6.77 -7.01 -17.81
CA ARG A 831 -6.90 -7.41 -19.22
C ARG A 831 -5.96 -6.60 -20.12
N GLU A 832 -5.91 -5.28 -19.94
CA GLU A 832 -4.97 -4.40 -20.63
C GLU A 832 -3.52 -4.83 -20.39
N HIS A 833 -3.16 -5.16 -19.14
CA HIS A 833 -1.82 -5.64 -18.80
C HIS A 833 -1.48 -6.96 -19.49
N ILE A 834 -2.41 -7.91 -19.54
CA ILE A 834 -2.20 -9.19 -20.25
C ILE A 834 -2.08 -8.94 -21.76
N ARG A 835 -2.91 -8.05 -22.34
CA ARG A 835 -2.81 -7.67 -23.77
C ARG A 835 -1.47 -7.03 -24.10
N GLN A 836 -0.90 -6.21 -23.20
CA GLN A 836 0.45 -5.66 -23.39
C GLN A 836 1.51 -6.75 -23.46
N TRP A 837 1.44 -7.77 -22.60
CA TRP A 837 2.36 -8.91 -22.66
C TRP A 837 2.13 -9.80 -23.88
N LEU A 838 0.87 -10.00 -24.28
CA LEU A 838 0.52 -10.67 -25.53
C LEU A 838 1.17 -9.96 -26.73
N GLN A 839 1.07 -8.62 -26.80
CA GLN A 839 1.69 -7.85 -27.87
C GLN A 839 3.21 -7.98 -27.85
N LYS A 840 3.85 -7.87 -26.68
CA LYS A 840 5.29 -8.10 -26.56
C LYS A 840 5.72 -9.49 -27.04
N ALA A 841 4.95 -10.53 -26.73
CA ALA A 841 5.24 -11.87 -27.20
C ALA A 841 5.09 -12.01 -28.73
N LYS A 842 4.23 -11.21 -29.36
CA LYS A 842 4.10 -11.13 -30.82
C LYS A 842 5.25 -10.34 -31.46
N ASP A 843 5.71 -9.29 -30.81
CA ASP A 843 6.79 -8.42 -31.32
C ASP A 843 8.18 -9.08 -31.27
N GLU A 844 8.40 -10.02 -30.33
CA GLU A 844 9.66 -10.77 -30.15
C GLU A 844 9.74 -12.07 -30.99
N GLN A 845 8.65 -12.45 -31.67
CA GLN A 845 8.62 -13.55 -32.64
C GLN A 845 9.13 -13.10 -34.00
#